data_AF-A0A1M6G4W7-F1
#
_entry.id   AF-A0A1M6G4W7-F1
#
_cell.length_a   1.000
_cell.length_b   1.000
_cell.length_c   1.000
_cell.angle_alpha   90.00
_cell.angle_beta   90.00
_cell.angle_gamma   90.00
#
_symmetry.space_group_name_H-M   'P 1'
#
loop_
_entity.id
_entity.type
_entity.pdbx_description
1 polymer ?
#
loop_
_entity_poly.entity_id
_entity_poly.type
_entity_poly.pdbx_seq_one_letter_code
_entity_poly.pdbx_strand_id
1 'polypeptide(L)'
;MHRILVLAHTTVIAMAMVLGFLTMAAMHRYGDLGAVHYVGIDGNGGGASTAEAVEALTALAGERPVSVAATRADPGNVNGGMRLYVLSSAPGSDMHSWAETGYPNFTPVPELGVRSLAELEGDDPRGAYWVEGTPADAELVLEALESTGLSGTIDPAPPVVDRYPAAVAFNESLGTMVLLALASVAAAAGAGVLLNARSYGVKRLHGHSYLRILASDLRGAARMWLWAAPTASAAFALFLWWYNGFARAGELAAVTGVLAALLLAVALGAHAAALALLYLTDVPAAVRGRMPARSVTVSVYAVRIASVGLVLSAATATLALGERVAEHRAGLDSLTGTEGMGAPRTGGGADSEEWFEAREDVVDPWITDAEKRGGVIMVEQRLAEDVMPPGTRGTGFDALWVNEAYLAHAGVAVDGEALSAPGVRILVPESLAGHSDLLVEGARGQSAYFAAEEHRDDPVTVVPYPDGRTFPTYATTSPLTWSVRPVLTDPVVVVHPPGYFGGGMYSTIASGGGIVFLDGDAAAREAAEPPLSSYVAAVESVTERAALDRGRRLGDLRVSAFNLAASVGVLVLTSVAACLVYTRARARHIFARHLSGWSFAATHRGFLLVEAGLVAVFVGYAAHGLWDALAGFGAIELGVFEWDVVRARERFALSAAVGGAVLAVVLGVLAHFHRRIVREGASQA
;
A
#
# COMPACT_ATOMS: atom_id res chain seq x y z
N MET A 1 -20.15 -22.15 -28.58
CA MET A 1 -19.28 -20.99 -28.29
C MET A 1 -17.83 -21.49 -28.23
N HIS A 2 -16.84 -20.72 -28.68
CA HIS A 2 -15.44 -21.18 -28.66
C HIS A 2 -14.92 -21.22 -27.21
N ARG A 3 -14.18 -22.27 -26.85
CA ARG A 3 -13.72 -22.51 -25.46
C ARG A 3 -12.93 -21.34 -24.86
N ILE A 4 -12.11 -20.66 -25.66
CA ILE A 4 -11.31 -19.51 -25.21
C ILE A 4 -12.16 -18.25 -24.98
N LEU A 5 -13.26 -18.08 -25.73
CA LEU A 5 -14.21 -17.00 -25.50
C LEU A 5 -14.99 -17.20 -24.20
N VAL A 6 -15.33 -18.45 -23.88
CA VAL A 6 -15.92 -18.81 -22.57
C VAL A 6 -14.94 -18.46 -21.46
N LEU A 7 -13.67 -18.85 -21.61
CA LEU A 7 -12.61 -18.53 -20.64
C LEU A 7 -12.51 -17.01 -20.38
N ALA A 8 -12.47 -16.18 -21.43
CA ALA A 8 -12.39 -14.72 -21.29
C ALA A 8 -13.56 -14.15 -20.47
N HIS A 9 -14.79 -14.60 -20.76
CA HIS A 9 -15.97 -14.11 -20.05
C HIS A 9 -16.09 -14.69 -18.62
N THR A 10 -15.62 -15.92 -18.36
CA THR A 10 -15.52 -16.43 -16.99
C THR A 10 -14.50 -15.64 -16.18
N THR A 11 -13.38 -15.24 -16.79
CA THR A 11 -12.36 -14.40 -16.15
C THR A 11 -12.94 -13.03 -15.79
N VAL A 12 -13.79 -12.43 -16.65
CA VAL A 12 -14.50 -11.18 -16.31
C VAL A 12 -15.31 -11.31 -15.03
N ILE A 13 -16.15 -12.35 -14.91
CA ILE A 13 -17.00 -12.55 -13.74
C ILE A 13 -16.16 -12.77 -12.48
N ALA A 14 -15.20 -13.71 -12.55
CA ALA A 14 -14.37 -14.04 -11.40
C ALA A 14 -13.52 -12.84 -10.94
N MET A 15 -12.91 -12.12 -11.88
CA MET A 15 -12.06 -10.97 -11.56
C MET A 15 -12.87 -9.80 -11.01
N ALA A 16 -14.07 -9.55 -11.54
CA ALA A 16 -14.94 -8.51 -10.99
C ALA A 16 -15.32 -8.78 -9.53
N MET A 17 -15.65 -10.03 -9.18
CA MET A 17 -15.97 -10.41 -7.80
C MET A 17 -14.76 -10.27 -6.87
N VAL A 18 -13.59 -10.75 -7.29
CA VAL A 18 -12.36 -10.64 -6.51
C VAL A 18 -11.96 -9.17 -6.33
N LEU A 19 -11.95 -8.38 -7.39
CA LEU A 19 -11.60 -6.96 -7.31
C LEU A 19 -12.61 -6.18 -6.47
N GLY A 20 -13.91 -6.45 -6.62
CA GLY A 20 -14.95 -5.82 -5.80
C GLY A 20 -14.75 -6.11 -4.32
N PHE A 21 -14.49 -7.38 -3.98
CA PHE A 21 -14.16 -7.78 -2.61
C PHE A 21 -12.92 -7.07 -2.06
N LEU A 22 -11.84 -7.06 -2.83
CA LEU A 22 -10.57 -6.45 -2.40
C LEU A 22 -10.66 -4.93 -2.27
N THR A 23 -11.41 -4.28 -3.15
CA THR A 23 -11.68 -2.84 -3.08
C THR A 23 -12.47 -2.52 -1.81
N MET A 24 -13.54 -3.25 -1.53
CA MET A 24 -14.32 -3.10 -0.29
C MET A 24 -13.48 -3.36 0.95
N ALA A 25 -12.68 -4.44 0.94
CA ALA A 25 -11.78 -4.78 2.04
C ALA A 25 -10.70 -3.71 2.27
N ALA A 26 -10.24 -3.02 1.23
CA ALA A 26 -9.25 -1.95 1.37
C ALA A 26 -9.89 -0.65 1.87
N MET A 27 -11.08 -0.28 1.38
CA MET A 27 -11.77 0.93 1.82
C MET A 27 -12.17 0.85 3.29
N HIS A 28 -12.78 -0.26 3.70
CA HIS A 28 -13.22 -0.44 5.09
C HIS A 28 -12.06 -0.64 6.08
N ARG A 29 -10.85 -0.98 5.59
CA ARG A 29 -9.65 -1.09 6.42
C ARG A 29 -9.20 0.24 7.02
N TYR A 30 -9.60 1.38 6.44
CA TYR A 30 -9.25 2.72 6.92
C TYR A 30 -10.39 3.42 7.67
N GLY A 31 -11.46 2.69 8.03
CA GLY A 31 -12.58 3.27 8.77
C GLY A 31 -13.53 4.12 7.90
N ASP A 32 -13.60 3.86 6.59
CA ASP A 32 -14.60 4.47 5.71
C ASP A 32 -16.01 4.07 6.19
N LEU A 33 -16.75 5.06 6.72
CA LEU A 33 -18.14 4.90 7.17
C LEU A 33 -19.15 5.05 6.03
N GLY A 34 -18.68 5.32 4.80
CA GLY A 34 -19.51 5.48 3.62
C GLY A 34 -19.80 6.95 3.30
N ALA A 35 -21.05 7.26 2.96
CA ALA A 35 -21.43 8.60 2.47
C ALA A 35 -21.79 9.57 3.57
N VAL A 36 -20.78 9.88 4.38
CA VAL A 36 -20.89 10.79 5.51
C VAL A 36 -20.09 12.06 5.23
N HIS A 37 -20.67 13.20 5.59
CA HIS A 37 -19.96 14.47 5.66
C HIS A 37 -19.04 14.45 6.87
N TYR A 38 -17.86 15.05 6.75
CA TYR A 38 -16.90 15.15 7.83
C TYR A 38 -16.96 16.57 8.41
N VAL A 39 -17.23 16.67 9.71
CA VAL A 39 -17.16 17.90 10.48
C VAL A 39 -15.98 17.73 11.43
N GLY A 40 -14.87 18.41 11.12
CA GLY A 40 -13.67 18.42 11.96
C GLY A 40 -13.75 19.60 12.91
N ILE A 41 -13.83 19.31 14.21
CA ILE A 41 -13.75 20.33 15.26
C ILE A 41 -12.31 20.39 15.77
N ASP A 42 -11.68 21.55 15.63
CA ASP A 42 -10.28 21.77 15.92
C ASP A 42 -10.03 22.83 17.01
N GLY A 43 -10.93 23.80 17.17
CA GLY A 43 -10.86 24.81 18.22
C GLY A 43 -11.88 24.63 19.34
N ASN A 44 -11.47 24.93 20.56
CA ASN A 44 -12.33 24.99 21.75
C ASN A 44 -12.11 26.27 22.56
N GLY A 45 -12.24 27.43 21.89
CA GLY A 45 -12.03 28.73 22.52
C GLY A 45 -13.05 29.06 23.62
N GLY A 46 -14.20 28.38 23.64
CA GLY A 46 -15.22 28.51 24.68
C GLY A 46 -15.01 27.65 25.93
N GLY A 47 -14.07 26.69 25.91
CA GLY A 47 -13.88 25.73 27.00
C GLY A 47 -15.07 24.78 27.18
N ALA A 48 -15.77 24.47 26.09
CA ALA A 48 -16.91 23.56 26.08
C ALA A 48 -16.48 22.14 26.47
N SER A 49 -17.31 21.48 27.26
CA SER A 49 -17.15 20.08 27.63
C SER A 49 -17.78 19.14 26.58
N THR A 50 -17.34 17.88 26.57
CA THR A 50 -18.00 16.83 25.77
C THR A 50 -19.49 16.71 26.09
N ALA A 51 -19.88 16.86 27.35
CA ALA A 51 -21.28 16.79 27.76
C ALA A 51 -22.12 17.90 27.11
N GLU A 52 -21.61 19.13 27.06
CA GLU A 52 -22.28 20.27 26.41
C GLU A 52 -22.39 20.06 24.89
N ALA A 53 -21.33 19.55 24.24
CA ALA A 53 -21.36 19.22 22.81
C ALA A 53 -22.39 18.11 22.51
N VAL A 54 -22.43 17.05 23.34
CA VAL A 54 -23.40 15.97 23.21
C VAL A 54 -24.82 16.46 23.47
N GLU A 55 -25.04 17.36 24.43
CA GLU A 55 -26.34 17.99 24.68
C GLU A 55 -26.80 18.82 23.48
N ALA A 56 -25.94 19.64 22.90
CA ALA A 56 -26.24 20.43 21.71
C ALA A 56 -26.62 19.55 20.51
N LEU A 57 -25.86 18.47 20.27
CA LEU A 57 -26.17 17.51 19.21
C LEU A 57 -27.47 16.73 19.49
N THR A 58 -27.75 16.40 20.76
CA THR A 58 -28.98 15.73 21.17
C THR A 58 -30.21 16.63 20.99
N ALA A 59 -30.07 17.92 21.32
CA ALA A 59 -31.10 18.93 21.09
C ALA A 59 -31.38 19.08 19.58
N LEU A 60 -30.34 19.20 18.76
CA LEU A 60 -30.48 19.24 17.29
C LEU A 60 -31.19 17.99 16.76
N ALA A 61 -30.80 16.81 17.23
CA ALA A 61 -31.41 15.54 16.84
C ALA A 61 -32.88 15.42 17.29
N GLY A 62 -33.28 16.11 18.37
CA GLY A 62 -34.67 16.20 18.83
C GLY A 62 -35.56 17.07 17.95
N GLU A 63 -34.98 18.10 17.30
CA GLU A 63 -35.70 19.03 16.43
C GLU A 63 -35.69 18.59 14.96
N ARG A 64 -34.63 17.92 14.53
CA ARG A 64 -34.38 17.53 13.14
C ARG A 64 -33.89 16.09 13.06
N PRO A 65 -34.30 15.33 12.03
CA PRO A 65 -33.82 13.97 11.82
C PRO A 65 -32.37 14.00 11.31
N VAL A 66 -31.41 14.10 12.22
CA VAL A 66 -29.97 14.13 11.92
C VAL A 66 -29.31 12.90 12.53
N SER A 67 -28.32 12.35 11.83
CA SER A 67 -27.50 11.25 12.32
C SER A 67 -26.04 11.67 12.35
N VAL A 68 -25.45 11.61 13.53
CA VAL A 68 -24.07 12.01 13.81
C VAL A 68 -23.36 10.85 14.48
N ALA A 69 -22.11 10.62 14.10
CA ALA A 69 -21.23 9.69 14.80
C ALA A 69 -19.87 10.34 15.09
N ALA A 70 -19.31 10.10 16.26
CA ALA A 70 -17.94 10.48 16.59
C ALA A 70 -17.06 9.22 16.63
N THR A 71 -15.86 9.28 16.05
CA THR A 71 -14.88 8.20 16.21
C THR A 71 -13.87 8.60 17.28
N ARG A 72 -13.62 7.72 18.25
CA ARG A 72 -12.57 7.89 19.25
C ARG A 72 -11.72 6.64 19.37
N ALA A 73 -10.45 6.81 19.68
CA ALA A 73 -9.67 5.70 20.21
C ALA A 73 -10.25 5.30 21.57
N ASP A 74 -10.14 4.03 21.93
CA ASP A 74 -10.58 3.52 23.22
C ASP A 74 -9.45 3.70 24.26
N PRO A 75 -9.49 4.72 25.13
CA PRO A 75 -8.39 5.01 26.05
C PRO A 75 -8.18 3.91 27.10
N GLY A 76 -9.22 3.13 27.41
CA GLY A 76 -9.15 1.99 28.33
C GLY A 76 -8.70 0.68 27.68
N ASN A 77 -8.42 0.70 26.37
CA ASN A 77 -7.99 -0.48 25.64
C ASN A 77 -6.63 -0.22 25.00
N VAL A 78 -5.59 -0.63 25.72
CA VAL A 78 -4.19 -0.57 25.28
C VAL A 78 -3.99 -1.32 23.95
N ASN A 79 -4.93 -2.15 23.52
CA ASN A 79 -4.83 -2.90 22.26
C ASN A 79 -5.28 -2.10 21.02
N GLY A 80 -5.65 -0.83 21.17
CA GLY A 80 -5.79 0.12 20.06
C GLY A 80 -7.06 -0.06 19.21
N GLY A 81 -8.21 -0.23 19.85
CA GLY A 81 -9.52 -0.23 19.18
C GLY A 81 -10.05 1.19 18.92
N MET A 82 -10.68 1.42 17.75
CA MET A 82 -11.53 2.60 17.53
C MET A 82 -12.95 2.25 17.95
N ARG A 83 -13.66 3.18 18.60
CA ARG A 83 -15.09 3.10 18.88
C ARG A 83 -15.83 4.17 18.11
N LEU A 84 -17.02 3.81 17.63
CA LEU A 84 -17.96 4.70 16.97
C LEU A 84 -19.09 5.03 17.94
N TYR A 85 -19.18 6.29 18.32
CA TYR A 85 -20.22 6.82 19.21
C TYR A 85 -21.31 7.45 18.35
N VAL A 86 -22.51 6.87 18.35
CA VAL A 86 -23.57 7.21 17.40
C VAL A 86 -24.75 7.88 18.11
N LEU A 87 -25.23 8.96 17.51
CA LEU A 87 -26.51 9.61 17.79
C LEU A 87 -27.32 9.62 16.49
N SER A 88 -28.45 8.94 16.47
CA SER A 88 -29.34 8.96 15.31
C SER A 88 -30.79 9.16 15.74
N SER A 89 -31.39 10.25 15.26
CA SER A 89 -32.83 10.50 15.34
C SER A 89 -33.56 10.24 14.02
N ALA A 90 -32.86 9.74 12.99
CA ALA A 90 -33.41 9.45 11.67
C ALA A 90 -33.58 7.93 11.49
N PRO A 91 -34.79 7.35 11.63
CA PRO A 91 -34.99 5.90 11.59
C PRO A 91 -34.61 5.21 10.27
N GLY A 92 -34.43 5.99 9.20
CA GLY A 92 -34.00 5.51 7.89
C GLY A 92 -32.50 5.62 7.63
N SER A 93 -31.70 6.12 8.58
CA SER A 93 -30.24 6.25 8.43
C SER A 93 -29.53 4.93 8.75
N ASP A 94 -28.40 4.70 8.08
CA ASP A 94 -27.55 3.54 8.38
C ASP A 94 -27.07 3.60 9.83
N MET A 95 -26.70 4.80 10.32
CA MET A 95 -26.30 5.03 11.71
C MET A 95 -27.37 4.62 12.73
N HIS A 96 -28.67 4.77 12.43
CA HIS A 96 -29.74 4.29 13.30
C HIS A 96 -29.66 2.76 13.49
N SER A 97 -29.47 2.04 12.39
CA SER A 97 -29.33 0.58 12.42
C SER A 97 -28.07 0.12 13.13
N TRP A 98 -26.98 0.90 13.02
CA TRP A 98 -25.70 0.58 13.69
C TRP A 98 -25.81 0.72 15.20
N ALA A 99 -26.58 1.70 15.69
CA ALA A 99 -26.83 1.86 17.12
C ALA A 99 -27.56 0.64 17.73
N GLU A 100 -28.44 -0.01 16.96
CA GLU A 100 -29.20 -1.18 17.43
C GLU A 100 -28.47 -2.52 17.22
N THR A 101 -27.79 -2.68 16.09
CA THR A 101 -27.26 -3.98 15.63
C THR A 101 -25.74 -4.05 15.57
N GLY A 102 -25.04 -2.94 15.85
CA GLY A 102 -23.60 -2.79 15.68
C GLY A 102 -23.19 -2.39 14.27
N TYR A 103 -21.94 -2.00 14.10
CA TYR A 103 -21.41 -1.59 12.79
C TYR A 103 -21.25 -2.82 11.88
N PRO A 104 -21.79 -2.82 10.64
CA PRO A 104 -21.66 -3.93 9.72
C PRO A 104 -20.24 -3.98 9.12
N ASN A 105 -19.28 -4.46 9.90
CA ASN A 105 -17.88 -4.57 9.52
C ASN A 105 -17.73 -5.45 8.27
N PHE A 106 -17.17 -4.88 7.19
CA PHE A 106 -16.86 -5.67 6.00
C PHE A 106 -15.69 -6.63 6.26
N THR A 107 -14.65 -6.16 6.96
CA THR A 107 -13.52 -6.98 7.42
C THR A 107 -13.71 -7.36 8.89
N PRO A 108 -13.51 -8.63 9.28
CA PRO A 108 -13.75 -9.07 10.67
C PRO A 108 -12.89 -8.39 11.75
N VAL A 109 -11.75 -7.79 11.39
CA VAL A 109 -10.81 -7.17 12.33
C VAL A 109 -10.15 -5.94 11.67
N PRO A 110 -9.96 -4.81 12.37
CA PRO A 110 -10.44 -4.55 13.73
C PRO A 110 -11.96 -4.34 13.77
N GLU A 111 -12.62 -4.83 14.82
CA GLU A 111 -14.05 -4.62 15.04
C GLU A 111 -14.27 -3.17 15.48
N LEU A 112 -15.10 -2.44 14.74
CA LEU A 112 -15.56 -1.12 15.15
C LEU A 112 -16.73 -1.28 16.12
N GLY A 113 -16.48 -1.12 17.42
CA GLY A 113 -17.52 -1.15 18.44
C GLY A 113 -18.42 0.07 18.36
N VAL A 114 -19.74 -0.12 18.40
CA VAL A 114 -20.73 0.97 18.39
C VAL A 114 -21.27 1.21 19.78
N ARG A 115 -21.33 2.48 20.19
CA ARG A 115 -21.89 2.96 21.47
C ARG A 115 -22.81 4.15 21.24
N SER A 116 -23.67 4.45 22.21
CA SER A 116 -24.43 5.70 22.16
C SER A 116 -23.51 6.90 22.29
N LEU A 117 -23.77 7.99 21.57
CA LEU A 117 -23.06 9.25 21.77
C LEU A 117 -23.21 9.80 23.19
N ALA A 118 -24.26 9.42 23.92
CA ALA A 118 -24.42 9.76 25.33
C ALA A 118 -23.42 9.06 26.27
N GLU A 119 -22.78 7.98 25.80
CA GLU A 119 -21.69 7.28 26.51
C GLU A 119 -20.31 7.88 26.17
N LEU A 120 -20.26 8.95 25.38
CA LEU A 120 -19.00 9.63 25.07
C LEU A 120 -18.50 10.35 26.32
N GLU A 121 -17.44 9.81 26.92
CA GLU A 121 -16.77 10.34 28.11
C GLU A 121 -15.52 11.16 27.71
N GLY A 122 -15.10 12.06 28.59
CA GLY A 122 -13.94 12.93 28.41
C GLY A 122 -14.31 14.40 28.48
N ASP A 123 -13.33 15.27 28.74
CA ASP A 123 -13.59 16.70 28.92
C ASP A 123 -13.44 17.50 27.62
N ASP A 124 -12.79 16.95 26.59
CA ASP A 124 -12.55 17.65 25.32
C ASP A 124 -13.46 17.12 24.18
N PRO A 125 -14.41 17.92 23.69
CA PRO A 125 -15.31 17.53 22.59
C PRO A 125 -14.61 17.47 21.23
N ARG A 126 -13.40 18.03 21.06
CA ARG A 126 -12.77 18.17 19.74
C ARG A 126 -12.51 16.83 19.04
N GLY A 127 -12.47 16.88 17.70
CA GLY A 127 -12.17 15.74 16.85
C GLY A 127 -13.14 15.56 15.69
N ALA A 128 -13.15 14.34 15.15
CA ALA A 128 -13.92 13.99 13.96
C ALA A 128 -15.37 13.62 14.27
N TYR A 129 -16.30 14.34 13.65
CA TYR A 129 -17.74 14.04 13.63
C TYR A 129 -18.19 13.71 12.21
N TRP A 130 -18.85 12.58 12.05
CA TRP A 130 -19.39 12.07 10.80
C TRP A 130 -20.88 12.32 10.76
N VAL A 131 -21.36 12.99 9.71
CA VAL A 131 -22.77 13.35 9.57
C VAL A 131 -23.35 12.63 8.36
N GLU A 132 -24.33 11.75 8.59
CA GLU A 132 -25.08 11.10 7.52
C GLU A 132 -26.27 11.98 7.14
N GLY A 133 -26.23 12.54 5.93
CA GLY A 133 -27.26 13.49 5.48
C GLY A 133 -26.84 14.31 4.27
N THR A 134 -27.44 15.49 4.14
CA THR A 134 -27.12 16.49 3.13
C THR A 134 -26.01 17.43 3.61
N PRO A 135 -25.37 18.22 2.70
CA PRO A 135 -24.42 19.25 3.12
C PRO A 135 -25.01 20.24 4.14
N ALA A 136 -26.30 20.56 4.03
CA ALA A 136 -27.00 21.42 4.97
C ALA A 136 -27.15 20.79 6.37
N ASP A 137 -27.23 19.45 6.46
CA ASP A 137 -27.26 18.78 7.76
C ASP A 137 -25.89 18.85 8.44
N ALA A 138 -24.79 18.81 7.67
CA ALA A 138 -23.43 19.02 8.20
C ALA A 138 -23.21 20.46 8.67
N GLU A 139 -23.75 21.45 7.95
CA GLU A 139 -23.76 22.87 8.38
C GLU A 139 -24.52 23.03 9.70
N LEU A 140 -25.70 22.43 9.83
CA LEU A 140 -26.48 22.47 11.08
C LEU A 140 -25.75 21.80 12.25
N VAL A 141 -25.03 20.70 12.01
CA VAL A 141 -24.21 20.04 13.04
C VAL A 141 -23.05 20.94 13.46
N LEU A 142 -22.36 21.57 12.50
CA LEU A 142 -21.30 22.53 12.83
C LEU A 142 -21.87 23.72 13.62
N GLU A 143 -22.98 24.32 13.19
CA GLU A 143 -23.63 25.43 13.90
C GLU A 143 -24.03 25.07 15.33
N ALA A 144 -24.54 23.84 15.54
CA ALA A 144 -24.88 23.36 16.89
C ALA A 144 -23.64 23.24 17.78
N LEU A 145 -22.53 22.74 17.24
CA LEU A 145 -21.26 22.64 17.97
C LEU A 145 -20.66 24.04 18.21
N GLU A 146 -20.69 24.93 17.23
CA GLU A 146 -20.24 26.32 17.35
C GLU A 146 -21.02 27.10 18.41
N SER A 147 -22.31 26.79 18.60
CA SER A 147 -23.13 27.40 19.65
C SER A 147 -22.64 27.14 21.08
N THR A 148 -21.82 26.08 21.26
CA THR A 148 -21.18 25.76 22.54
C THR A 148 -19.82 26.43 22.71
N GLY A 149 -19.31 27.14 21.68
CA GLY A 149 -17.99 27.78 21.70
C GLY A 149 -16.88 26.95 21.05
N LEU A 150 -17.24 25.91 20.29
CA LEU A 150 -16.34 25.15 19.43
C LEU A 150 -16.13 25.86 18.08
N SER A 151 -15.06 25.51 17.37
CA SER A 151 -14.86 25.92 15.99
C SER A 151 -14.32 24.76 15.17
N GLY A 152 -14.64 24.76 13.88
CA GLY A 152 -14.24 23.68 13.01
C GLY A 152 -14.48 23.95 11.53
N THR A 153 -14.30 22.92 10.74
CA THR A 153 -14.45 22.93 9.29
C THR A 153 -15.29 21.76 8.81
N ILE A 154 -15.88 21.90 7.63
CA ILE A 154 -16.64 20.84 6.96
C ILE A 154 -15.86 20.37 5.75
N ASP A 155 -15.48 19.10 5.75
CA ASP A 155 -15.06 18.41 4.54
C ASP A 155 -16.27 17.68 3.95
N PRO A 156 -16.74 18.10 2.75
CA PRO A 156 -17.92 17.49 2.16
C PRO A 156 -17.67 16.02 1.82
N ALA A 157 -18.70 15.19 2.01
CA ALA A 157 -18.67 13.79 1.63
C ALA A 157 -18.29 13.69 0.13
N PRO A 158 -17.19 13.00 -0.23
CA PRO A 158 -16.86 12.82 -1.63
C PRO A 158 -18.02 12.06 -2.30
N PRO A 159 -18.43 12.46 -3.52
CA PRO A 159 -19.44 11.73 -4.27
C PRO A 159 -19.10 10.24 -4.33
N VAL A 160 -20.11 9.37 -4.29
CA VAL A 160 -19.93 7.91 -4.37
C VAL A 160 -19.12 7.52 -5.62
N VAL A 161 -19.30 8.26 -6.72
CA VAL A 161 -18.56 8.08 -7.97
C VAL A 161 -17.07 8.45 -7.89
N ASP A 162 -16.69 9.31 -6.93
CA ASP A 162 -15.32 9.76 -6.73
C ASP A 162 -14.57 8.92 -5.68
N ARG A 163 -15.28 8.25 -4.76
CA ARG A 163 -14.66 7.36 -3.75
C ARG A 163 -13.90 6.19 -4.35
N TYR A 164 -14.49 5.51 -5.32
CA TYR A 164 -13.91 4.27 -5.84
C TYR A 164 -12.69 4.50 -6.75
N PRO A 165 -12.70 5.47 -7.68
CA PRO A 165 -11.51 5.83 -8.44
C PRO A 165 -10.39 6.32 -7.53
N ALA A 166 -10.69 7.12 -6.50
CA ALA A 166 -9.72 7.56 -5.52
C ALA A 166 -9.10 6.38 -4.76
N ALA A 167 -9.91 5.47 -4.19
CA ALA A 167 -9.41 4.30 -3.48
C ALA A 167 -8.53 3.39 -4.35
N VAL A 168 -8.87 3.25 -5.64
CA VAL A 168 -8.07 2.49 -6.62
C VAL A 168 -6.80 3.25 -7.03
N ALA A 169 -6.84 4.57 -7.13
CA ALA A 169 -5.71 5.41 -7.52
C ALA A 169 -4.69 5.60 -6.38
N PHE A 170 -5.15 5.78 -5.15
CA PHE A 170 -4.32 5.97 -3.96
C PHE A 170 -3.75 4.65 -3.43
N ASN A 171 -4.34 3.51 -3.79
CA ASN A 171 -3.79 2.19 -3.47
C ASN A 171 -3.07 1.59 -4.69
N GLU A 172 -1.74 1.75 -4.74
CA GLU A 172 -0.90 1.27 -5.86
C GLU A 172 -1.12 -0.22 -6.19
N SER A 173 -1.38 -1.06 -5.19
CA SER A 173 -1.61 -2.49 -5.38
C SER A 173 -2.96 -2.78 -6.02
N LEU A 174 -4.03 -2.07 -5.64
CA LEU A 174 -5.36 -2.19 -6.25
C LEU A 174 -5.40 -1.62 -7.66
N GLY A 175 -4.79 -0.45 -7.89
CA GLY A 175 -4.66 0.12 -9.22
C GLY A 175 -3.96 -0.84 -10.18
N THR A 176 -2.86 -1.45 -9.74
CA THR A 176 -2.13 -2.47 -10.51
C THR A 176 -3.00 -3.70 -10.80
N MET A 177 -3.79 -4.17 -9.81
CA MET A 177 -4.75 -5.27 -10.00
C MET A 177 -5.80 -4.98 -11.09
N VAL A 178 -6.39 -3.78 -11.06
CA VAL A 178 -7.40 -3.37 -12.05
C VAL A 178 -6.77 -3.32 -13.45
N LEU A 179 -5.59 -2.71 -13.59
CA LEU A 179 -4.87 -2.69 -14.87
C LEU A 179 -4.55 -4.10 -15.38
N LEU A 180 -4.13 -5.00 -14.50
CA LEU A 180 -3.87 -6.40 -14.83
C LEU A 180 -5.12 -7.14 -15.28
N ALA A 181 -6.25 -6.93 -14.60
CA ALA A 181 -7.53 -7.49 -14.97
C ALA A 181 -7.96 -7.03 -16.37
N LEU A 182 -7.86 -5.73 -16.65
CA LEU A 182 -8.17 -5.15 -17.96
C LEU A 182 -7.27 -5.74 -19.05
N ALA A 183 -5.96 -5.81 -18.81
CA ALA A 183 -4.99 -6.37 -19.76
C ALA A 183 -5.25 -7.88 -20.00
N SER A 184 -5.52 -8.65 -18.94
CA SER A 184 -5.80 -10.08 -19.01
C SER A 184 -7.06 -10.37 -19.83
N VAL A 185 -8.14 -9.62 -19.56
CA VAL A 185 -9.42 -9.75 -20.25
C VAL A 185 -9.28 -9.36 -21.72
N ALA A 186 -8.62 -8.24 -22.02
CA ALA A 186 -8.36 -7.80 -23.39
C ALA A 186 -7.53 -8.84 -24.17
N ALA A 187 -6.46 -9.37 -23.55
CA ALA A 187 -5.60 -10.39 -24.15
C ALA A 187 -6.36 -11.69 -24.40
N ALA A 188 -7.15 -12.17 -23.43
CA ALA A 188 -7.94 -13.40 -23.56
C ALA A 188 -9.03 -13.28 -24.64
N ALA A 189 -9.76 -12.17 -24.67
CA ALA A 189 -10.80 -11.90 -25.67
C ALA A 189 -10.19 -11.81 -27.08
N GLY A 190 -9.12 -11.02 -27.25
CA GLY A 190 -8.42 -10.89 -28.53
C GLY A 190 -7.80 -12.21 -29.01
N ALA A 191 -7.13 -12.95 -28.12
CA ALA A 191 -6.57 -14.26 -28.43
C ALA A 191 -7.65 -15.27 -28.81
N GLY A 192 -8.82 -15.24 -28.16
CA GLY A 192 -9.97 -16.06 -28.49
C GLY A 192 -10.44 -15.85 -29.94
N VAL A 193 -10.45 -14.62 -30.42
CA VAL A 193 -10.80 -14.32 -31.81
C VAL A 193 -9.70 -14.80 -32.78
N LEU A 194 -8.45 -14.45 -32.50
CA LEU A 194 -7.32 -14.79 -33.35
C LEU A 194 -7.13 -16.32 -33.49
N LEU A 195 -7.24 -17.07 -32.39
CA LEU A 195 -7.08 -18.53 -32.42
C LEU A 195 -8.17 -19.20 -33.27
N ASN A 196 -9.33 -18.56 -33.46
CA ASN A 196 -10.44 -19.05 -34.28
C ASN A 196 -10.55 -18.37 -35.65
N ALA A 197 -9.51 -17.68 -36.12
CA ALA A 197 -9.48 -16.97 -37.40
C ALA A 197 -10.00 -17.79 -38.59
N ARG A 198 -9.65 -19.07 -38.67
CA ARG A 198 -10.12 -19.99 -39.71
C ARG A 198 -11.65 -20.17 -39.68
N SER A 199 -12.23 -20.36 -38.50
CA SER A 199 -13.68 -20.50 -38.32
C SER A 199 -14.41 -19.24 -38.75
N TYR A 200 -13.85 -18.05 -38.46
CA TYR A 200 -14.38 -16.78 -38.93
C TYR A 200 -14.24 -16.62 -40.45
N GLY A 201 -13.13 -17.07 -41.05
CA GLY A 201 -12.95 -17.13 -42.50
C GLY A 201 -14.01 -17.98 -43.20
N VAL A 202 -14.35 -19.15 -42.64
CA VAL A 202 -15.42 -20.02 -43.16
C VAL A 202 -16.79 -19.33 -43.06
N LYS A 203 -17.12 -18.70 -41.92
CA LYS A 203 -18.38 -17.92 -41.78
C LYS A 203 -18.47 -16.78 -42.81
N ARG A 204 -17.34 -16.08 -43.07
CA ARG A 204 -17.26 -15.04 -44.10
C ARG A 204 -17.47 -15.58 -45.51
N LEU A 205 -16.94 -16.78 -45.81
CA LEU A 205 -17.16 -17.45 -47.09
C LEU A 205 -18.65 -17.76 -47.33
N HIS A 206 -19.39 -18.11 -46.27
CA HIS A 206 -20.85 -18.28 -46.32
C HIS A 206 -21.65 -16.97 -46.30
N GLY A 207 -21.01 -15.81 -46.52
CA GLY A 207 -21.69 -14.51 -46.66
C GLY A 207 -22.12 -13.87 -45.33
N HIS A 208 -21.58 -14.29 -44.19
CA HIS A 208 -21.86 -13.60 -42.93
C HIS A 208 -21.16 -12.23 -42.87
N SER A 209 -21.96 -11.17 -42.61
CA SER A 209 -21.45 -9.83 -42.33
C SER A 209 -20.80 -9.74 -40.96
N TYR A 210 -19.96 -8.72 -40.75
CA TYR A 210 -19.26 -8.46 -39.48
C TYR A 210 -20.24 -8.45 -38.28
N LEU A 211 -21.32 -7.66 -38.40
CA LEU A 211 -22.33 -7.55 -37.35
C LEU A 211 -23.05 -8.87 -37.09
N ARG A 212 -23.26 -9.71 -38.11
CA ARG A 212 -23.92 -11.02 -37.94
C ARG A 212 -23.03 -12.00 -37.18
N ILE A 213 -21.72 -12.00 -37.46
CA ILE A 213 -20.76 -12.82 -36.70
C ILE A 213 -20.66 -12.33 -35.26
N LEU A 214 -20.48 -11.02 -35.07
CA LEU A 214 -20.39 -10.40 -33.74
C LEU A 214 -21.65 -10.71 -32.92
N ALA A 215 -22.84 -10.44 -33.46
CA ALA A 215 -24.11 -10.72 -32.78
C ALA A 215 -24.31 -12.22 -32.46
N SER A 216 -23.80 -13.12 -33.31
CA SER A 216 -23.84 -14.56 -33.03
C SER A 216 -22.94 -14.95 -31.85
N ASP A 217 -21.74 -14.36 -31.77
CA ASP A 217 -20.81 -14.62 -30.67
C ASP A 217 -21.32 -13.97 -29.38
N LEU A 218 -21.86 -12.74 -29.45
CA LEU A 218 -22.49 -12.05 -28.31
C LEU A 218 -23.71 -12.79 -27.79
N ARG A 219 -24.56 -13.36 -28.66
CA ARG A 219 -25.66 -14.23 -28.21
C ARG A 219 -25.14 -15.49 -27.51
N GLY A 220 -24.02 -16.04 -27.98
CA GLY A 220 -23.33 -17.14 -27.31
C GLY A 220 -22.86 -16.74 -25.91
N ALA A 221 -22.20 -15.59 -25.80
CA ALA A 221 -21.74 -15.04 -24.53
C ALA A 221 -22.91 -14.73 -23.58
N ALA A 222 -23.98 -14.10 -24.07
CA ALA A 222 -25.18 -13.79 -23.28
C ALA A 222 -25.83 -15.07 -22.70
N ARG A 223 -25.93 -16.15 -23.48
CA ARG A 223 -26.43 -17.45 -23.00
C ARG A 223 -25.53 -18.07 -21.93
N MET A 224 -24.22 -17.88 -22.05
CA MET A 224 -23.29 -18.33 -21.02
C MET A 224 -23.48 -17.50 -19.74
N TRP A 225 -23.55 -16.17 -19.85
CA TRP A 225 -23.77 -15.26 -18.73
C TRP A 225 -25.07 -15.56 -17.98
N LEU A 226 -26.13 -15.98 -18.69
CA LEU A 226 -27.41 -16.38 -18.09
C LEU A 226 -27.27 -17.47 -17.03
N TRP A 227 -26.26 -18.35 -17.15
CA TRP A 227 -25.99 -19.40 -16.17
C TRP A 227 -24.78 -19.07 -15.29
N ALA A 228 -23.69 -18.61 -15.89
CA ALA A 228 -22.44 -18.36 -15.19
C ALA A 228 -22.56 -17.25 -14.14
N ALA A 229 -23.26 -16.15 -14.46
CA ALA A 229 -23.38 -15.03 -13.52
C ALA A 229 -24.24 -15.39 -12.30
N PRO A 230 -25.45 -15.95 -12.42
CA PRO A 230 -26.22 -16.38 -11.25
C PRO A 230 -25.50 -17.45 -10.42
N THR A 231 -24.87 -18.43 -11.06
CA THR A 231 -24.12 -19.48 -10.33
C THR A 231 -22.93 -18.90 -9.57
N ALA A 232 -22.15 -18.01 -10.19
CA ALA A 232 -21.03 -17.36 -9.54
C ALA A 232 -21.52 -16.43 -8.41
N SER A 233 -22.58 -15.64 -8.64
CA SER A 233 -23.16 -14.76 -7.63
C SER A 233 -23.72 -15.55 -6.45
N ALA A 234 -24.35 -16.70 -6.67
CA ALA A 234 -24.84 -17.56 -5.59
C ALA A 234 -23.68 -18.16 -4.78
N ALA A 235 -22.62 -18.62 -5.44
CA ALA A 235 -21.41 -19.10 -4.76
C ALA A 235 -20.72 -17.99 -3.96
N PHE A 236 -20.64 -16.79 -4.53
CA PHE A 236 -20.04 -15.63 -3.88
C PHE A 236 -20.90 -15.09 -2.72
N ALA A 237 -22.23 -15.12 -2.86
CA ALA A 237 -23.16 -14.81 -1.78
C ALA A 237 -23.05 -15.81 -0.62
N LEU A 238 -22.90 -17.11 -0.90
CA LEU A 238 -22.65 -18.13 0.12
C LEU A 238 -21.32 -17.90 0.84
N PHE A 239 -20.27 -17.54 0.10
CA PHE A 239 -18.99 -17.14 0.67
C PHE A 239 -19.15 -15.89 1.55
N LEU A 240 -19.87 -14.86 1.09
CA LEU A 240 -20.08 -13.62 1.83
C LEU A 240 -20.88 -13.85 3.12
N TRP A 241 -21.92 -14.68 3.06
CA TRP A 241 -22.67 -15.11 4.24
C TRP A 241 -21.75 -15.77 5.29
N TRP A 242 -20.89 -16.70 4.85
CA TRP A 242 -19.94 -17.37 5.74
C TRP A 242 -18.86 -16.40 6.27
N TYR A 243 -18.43 -15.44 5.45
CA TYR A 243 -17.34 -14.53 5.76
C TYR A 243 -17.75 -13.37 6.69
N ASN A 244 -18.90 -12.73 6.44
CA ASN A 244 -19.35 -11.55 7.18
C ASN A 244 -20.88 -11.43 7.32
N GLY A 245 -21.63 -12.50 7.11
CA GLY A 245 -23.08 -12.50 7.31
C GLY A 245 -23.87 -11.58 6.36
N PHE A 246 -23.32 -11.25 5.18
CA PHE A 246 -23.85 -10.25 4.23
C PHE A 246 -23.64 -8.78 4.63
N ALA A 247 -22.74 -8.48 5.56
CA ALA A 247 -22.38 -7.10 5.88
C ALA A 247 -21.96 -6.34 4.59
N ARG A 248 -22.57 -5.16 4.38
CA ARG A 248 -22.33 -4.24 3.25
C ARG A 248 -22.50 -4.89 1.86
N ALA A 249 -23.39 -5.88 1.73
CA ALA A 249 -23.62 -6.59 0.46
C ALA A 249 -24.07 -5.67 -0.70
N GLY A 250 -24.84 -4.62 -0.40
CA GLY A 250 -25.31 -3.65 -1.40
C GLY A 250 -24.16 -2.86 -2.03
N GLU A 251 -23.26 -2.34 -1.21
CA GLU A 251 -22.06 -1.62 -1.66
C GLU A 251 -21.12 -2.53 -2.45
N LEU A 252 -20.87 -3.74 -1.94
CA LEU A 252 -20.07 -4.74 -2.66
C LEU A 252 -20.67 -5.05 -4.03
N ALA A 253 -22.00 -5.19 -4.12
CA ALA A 253 -22.68 -5.44 -5.39
C ALA A 253 -22.55 -4.25 -6.36
N ALA A 254 -22.61 -3.01 -5.86
CA ALA A 254 -22.41 -1.80 -6.66
C ALA A 254 -20.98 -1.73 -7.22
N VAL A 255 -19.96 -1.89 -6.36
CA VAL A 255 -18.54 -1.88 -6.75
C VAL A 255 -18.24 -3.01 -7.75
N THR A 256 -18.70 -4.22 -7.43
CA THR A 256 -18.55 -5.39 -8.31
C THR A 256 -19.25 -5.15 -9.65
N GLY A 257 -20.42 -4.51 -9.65
CA GLY A 257 -21.18 -4.16 -10.85
C GLY A 257 -20.44 -3.18 -11.75
N VAL A 258 -19.87 -2.12 -11.18
CA VAL A 258 -19.04 -1.14 -11.93
C VAL A 258 -17.82 -1.81 -12.54
N LEU A 259 -17.10 -2.62 -11.76
CA LEU A 259 -15.93 -3.35 -12.25
C LEU A 259 -16.29 -4.39 -13.31
N ALA A 260 -17.40 -5.12 -13.13
CA ALA A 260 -17.91 -6.06 -14.12
C ALA A 260 -18.28 -5.34 -15.42
N ALA A 261 -18.94 -4.19 -15.34
CA ALA A 261 -19.30 -3.38 -16.51
C ALA A 261 -18.05 -2.89 -17.25
N LEU A 262 -17.05 -2.40 -16.53
CA LEU A 262 -15.76 -1.95 -17.08
C LEU A 262 -15.02 -3.12 -17.79
N LEU A 263 -14.85 -4.24 -17.09
CA LEU A 263 -14.16 -5.42 -17.64
C LEU A 263 -14.93 -6.00 -18.83
N LEU A 264 -16.25 -6.02 -18.78
CA LEU A 264 -17.10 -6.46 -19.89
C LEU A 264 -16.95 -5.51 -21.10
N ALA A 265 -16.95 -4.20 -20.88
CA ALA A 265 -16.74 -3.21 -21.95
C ALA A 265 -15.39 -3.43 -22.65
N VAL A 266 -14.31 -3.68 -21.88
CA VAL A 266 -12.99 -4.02 -22.42
C VAL A 266 -13.01 -5.35 -23.17
N ALA A 267 -13.65 -6.40 -22.63
CA ALA A 267 -13.78 -7.69 -23.31
C ALA A 267 -14.48 -7.56 -24.67
N LEU A 268 -15.60 -6.85 -24.68
CA LEU A 268 -16.41 -6.60 -25.88
C LEU A 268 -15.65 -5.75 -26.90
N GLY A 269 -14.98 -4.69 -26.45
CA GLY A 269 -14.15 -3.83 -27.28
C GLY A 269 -12.97 -4.58 -27.91
N ALA A 270 -12.24 -5.36 -27.11
CA ALA A 270 -11.11 -6.17 -27.58
C ALA A 270 -11.58 -7.27 -28.56
N HIS A 271 -12.71 -7.91 -28.29
CA HIS A 271 -13.31 -8.90 -29.19
C HIS A 271 -13.72 -8.27 -30.53
N ALA A 272 -14.43 -7.13 -30.49
CA ALA A 272 -14.84 -6.39 -31.68
C ALA A 272 -13.63 -5.91 -32.49
N ALA A 273 -12.63 -5.33 -31.84
CA ALA A 273 -11.39 -4.87 -32.47
C ALA A 273 -10.63 -6.03 -33.12
N ALA A 274 -10.46 -7.16 -32.42
CA ALA A 274 -9.78 -8.34 -32.97
C ALA A 274 -10.55 -8.94 -34.17
N LEU A 275 -11.89 -8.91 -34.13
CA LEU A 275 -12.71 -9.36 -35.26
C LEU A 275 -12.60 -8.40 -36.44
N ALA A 276 -12.60 -7.09 -36.19
CA ALA A 276 -12.40 -6.07 -37.22
C ALA A 276 -11.03 -6.22 -37.89
N LEU A 277 -9.98 -6.49 -37.10
CA LEU A 277 -8.65 -6.82 -37.63
C LEU A 277 -8.70 -8.02 -38.58
N LEU A 278 -9.44 -9.09 -38.26
CA LEU A 278 -9.59 -10.23 -39.19
C LEU A 278 -10.29 -9.85 -40.50
N TYR A 279 -11.21 -8.90 -40.47
CA TYR A 279 -11.92 -8.41 -41.66
C TYR A 279 -11.03 -7.62 -42.63
N LEU A 280 -9.89 -7.09 -42.16
CA LEU A 280 -8.87 -6.48 -43.04
C LEU A 280 -8.16 -7.50 -43.95
N THR A 281 -8.40 -8.81 -43.75
CA THR A 281 -7.80 -9.88 -44.57
C THR A 281 -8.78 -10.33 -45.64
N ASP A 282 -8.30 -10.54 -46.87
CA ASP A 282 -9.10 -11.10 -47.97
C ASP A 282 -9.69 -12.48 -47.62
N VAL A 283 -10.91 -12.75 -48.08
CA VAL A 283 -11.66 -13.99 -47.75
C VAL A 283 -10.86 -15.27 -48.09
N PRO A 284 -10.22 -15.41 -49.27
CA PRO A 284 -9.45 -16.61 -49.58
C PRO A 284 -8.24 -16.83 -48.65
N ALA A 285 -7.63 -15.73 -48.19
CA ALA A 285 -6.53 -15.78 -47.23
C ALA A 285 -7.03 -16.11 -45.81
N ALA A 286 -8.18 -15.56 -45.41
CA ALA A 286 -8.82 -15.81 -44.12
C ALA A 286 -9.30 -17.25 -43.96
N VAL A 287 -9.84 -17.88 -45.02
CA VAL A 287 -10.24 -19.31 -45.01
C VAL A 287 -9.03 -20.23 -44.82
N ARG A 288 -7.84 -19.80 -45.28
CA ARG A 288 -6.56 -20.48 -45.02
C ARG A 288 -5.97 -20.13 -43.64
N GLY A 289 -6.68 -19.35 -42.82
CA GLY A 289 -6.25 -18.95 -41.48
C GLY A 289 -5.13 -17.90 -41.46
N ARG A 290 -4.89 -17.18 -42.57
CA ARG A 290 -3.93 -16.06 -42.59
C ARG A 290 -4.52 -14.85 -41.88
N MET A 291 -3.66 -14.09 -41.21
CA MET A 291 -4.00 -12.88 -40.46
C MET A 291 -3.30 -11.66 -41.08
N PRO A 292 -3.82 -10.43 -40.88
CA PRO A 292 -3.13 -9.21 -41.28
C PRO A 292 -1.97 -8.97 -40.31
N ALA A 293 -0.83 -9.57 -40.64
CA ALA A 293 0.29 -9.73 -39.71
C ALA A 293 0.75 -8.40 -39.09
N ARG A 294 0.79 -7.29 -39.87
CA ARG A 294 1.27 -5.99 -39.37
C ARG A 294 0.41 -5.44 -38.25
N SER A 295 -0.89 -5.29 -38.47
CA SER A 295 -1.81 -4.70 -37.49
C SER A 295 -1.93 -5.57 -36.24
N VAL A 296 -2.01 -6.89 -36.41
CA VAL A 296 -2.04 -7.83 -35.27
C VAL A 296 -0.73 -7.79 -34.48
N THR A 297 0.41 -7.67 -35.16
CA THR A 297 1.72 -7.53 -34.49
C THR A 297 1.78 -6.26 -33.65
N VAL A 298 1.36 -5.10 -34.19
CA VAL A 298 1.33 -3.83 -33.45
C VAL A 298 0.45 -3.94 -32.21
N SER A 299 -0.76 -4.48 -32.33
CA SER A 299 -1.66 -4.66 -31.18
C SER A 299 -1.08 -5.58 -30.11
N VAL A 300 -0.46 -6.70 -30.51
CA VAL A 300 0.18 -7.62 -29.57
C VAL A 300 1.36 -6.96 -28.85
N TYR A 301 2.20 -6.20 -29.56
CA TYR A 301 3.33 -5.51 -28.93
C TYR A 301 2.89 -4.36 -28.02
N ALA A 302 1.80 -3.65 -28.32
CA ALA A 302 1.27 -2.63 -27.42
C ALA A 302 0.87 -3.23 -26.06
N VAL A 303 0.10 -4.33 -26.05
CA VAL A 303 -0.26 -5.04 -24.82
C VAL A 303 0.97 -5.64 -24.13
N ARG A 304 1.96 -6.07 -24.92
CA ARG A 304 3.20 -6.64 -24.40
C ARG A 304 4.11 -5.62 -23.71
N ILE A 305 4.24 -4.42 -24.26
CA ILE A 305 5.00 -3.33 -23.62
C ILE A 305 4.35 -3.00 -22.26
N ALA A 306 3.01 -2.90 -22.23
CA ALA A 306 2.27 -2.69 -20.99
C ALA A 306 2.47 -3.85 -19.99
N SER A 307 2.45 -5.11 -20.43
CA SER A 307 2.63 -6.26 -19.54
C SER A 307 4.03 -6.37 -18.94
N VAL A 308 5.08 -5.98 -19.69
CA VAL A 308 6.44 -5.88 -19.14
C VAL A 308 6.49 -4.82 -18.04
N GLY A 309 5.91 -3.64 -18.27
CA GLY A 309 5.81 -2.59 -17.26
C GLY A 309 5.07 -3.05 -16.00
N LEU A 310 3.95 -3.77 -16.15
CA LEU A 310 3.19 -4.32 -15.02
C LEU A 310 4.00 -5.36 -14.23
N VAL A 311 4.74 -6.26 -14.90
CA VAL A 311 5.60 -7.23 -14.21
C VAL A 311 6.71 -6.54 -13.43
N LEU A 312 7.36 -5.52 -14.00
CA LEU A 312 8.40 -4.78 -13.30
C LEU A 312 7.87 -4.04 -12.08
N SER A 313 6.71 -3.37 -12.22
CA SER A 313 6.03 -2.71 -11.10
C SER A 313 5.66 -3.71 -10.00
N ALA A 314 4.94 -4.78 -10.35
CA ALA A 314 4.50 -5.79 -9.40
C ALA A 314 5.68 -6.50 -8.71
N ALA A 315 6.75 -6.79 -9.44
CA ALA A 315 7.93 -7.43 -8.86
C ALA A 315 8.69 -6.49 -7.92
N THR A 316 8.80 -5.20 -8.26
CA THR A 316 9.41 -4.19 -7.37
C THR A 316 8.61 -4.07 -6.08
N ALA A 317 7.28 -3.97 -6.18
CA ALA A 317 6.39 -3.90 -5.02
C ALA A 317 6.45 -5.19 -4.18
N THR A 318 6.50 -6.36 -4.82
CA THR A 318 6.60 -7.65 -4.12
C THR A 318 7.92 -7.80 -3.38
N LEU A 319 9.04 -7.40 -4.00
CA LEU A 319 10.36 -7.43 -3.35
C LEU A 319 10.39 -6.51 -2.13
N ALA A 320 9.96 -5.24 -2.29
CA ALA A 320 9.93 -4.29 -1.19
C ALA A 320 9.03 -4.75 -0.03
N LEU A 321 7.86 -5.32 -0.31
CA LEU A 321 6.99 -5.89 0.72
C LEU A 321 7.59 -7.16 1.33
N GLY A 322 8.30 -7.97 0.54
CA GLY A 322 8.97 -9.19 0.99
C GLY A 322 10.08 -8.91 1.99
N GLU A 323 10.93 -7.92 1.69
CA GLU A 323 11.98 -7.42 2.57
C GLU A 323 11.37 -6.89 3.87
N ARG A 324 10.36 -6.02 3.79
CA ARG A 324 9.64 -5.50 4.97
C ARG A 324 9.06 -6.60 5.86
N VAL A 325 8.53 -7.68 5.28
CA VAL A 325 7.99 -8.82 6.05
C VAL A 325 9.12 -9.65 6.67
N ALA A 326 10.24 -9.81 5.96
CA ALA A 326 11.41 -10.54 6.46
C ALA A 326 12.07 -9.80 7.63
N GLU A 327 12.30 -8.50 7.50
CA GLU A 327 12.82 -7.62 8.56
C GLU A 327 11.89 -7.60 9.78
N HIS A 328 10.58 -7.49 9.55
CA HIS A 328 9.60 -7.50 10.64
C HIS A 328 9.54 -8.85 11.35
N ARG A 329 9.81 -9.96 10.66
CA ARG A 329 9.92 -11.28 11.31
C ARG A 329 11.13 -11.36 12.23
N ALA A 330 12.26 -10.81 11.81
CA ALA A 330 13.51 -10.85 12.57
C ALA A 330 13.43 -10.08 13.90
N GLY A 331 12.63 -9.00 13.96
CA GLY A 331 12.52 -8.19 15.18
C GLY A 331 11.22 -8.33 15.97
N LEU A 332 10.39 -9.34 15.71
CA LEU A 332 9.35 -9.72 16.69
C LEU A 332 9.96 -10.50 17.86
N ASP A 333 11.03 -11.26 17.60
CA ASP A 333 11.77 -11.95 18.65
C ASP A 333 12.44 -10.94 19.60
N SER A 334 12.75 -9.71 19.14
CA SER A 334 13.27 -8.65 20.00
C SER A 334 12.22 -7.92 20.83
N LEU A 335 10.92 -8.21 20.63
CA LEU A 335 9.82 -7.69 21.46
C LEU A 335 9.42 -8.65 22.58
N THR A 336 10.12 -9.78 22.73
CA THR A 336 9.89 -10.66 23.88
C THR A 336 10.29 -9.95 25.17
N GLY A 337 9.36 -9.86 26.13
CA GLY A 337 9.59 -9.16 27.40
C GLY A 337 9.10 -7.71 27.42
N THR A 338 8.48 -7.21 26.34
CA THR A 338 7.82 -5.90 26.30
C THR A 338 6.32 -5.99 26.60
N GLU A 339 5.90 -7.04 27.30
CA GLU A 339 4.51 -7.23 27.73
C GLU A 339 4.14 -6.14 28.75
N GLY A 340 3.04 -5.43 28.51
CA GLY A 340 2.61 -4.30 29.35
C GLY A 340 3.22 -2.95 28.97
N MET A 341 4.14 -2.89 27.99
CA MET A 341 4.67 -1.62 27.49
C MET A 341 3.71 -0.95 26.51
N GLY A 342 3.63 0.38 26.57
CA GLY A 342 2.72 1.18 25.75
C GLY A 342 3.41 2.36 25.06
N ALA A 343 3.07 2.63 23.81
CA ALA A 343 3.50 3.82 23.07
C ALA A 343 2.33 4.81 22.94
N PRO A 344 2.53 6.10 23.26
CA PRO A 344 1.47 7.09 23.12
C PRO A 344 1.15 7.31 21.63
N ARG A 345 -0.14 7.47 21.34
CA ARG A 345 -0.63 7.93 20.06
C ARG A 345 -1.00 9.39 20.18
N THR A 346 -0.14 10.25 19.64
CA THR A 346 -0.38 11.68 19.56
C THR A 346 -1.48 12.00 18.56
N GLY A 347 -2.21 13.09 18.83
CA GLY A 347 -3.31 13.56 18.00
C GLY A 347 -4.63 13.49 18.75
N GLY A 348 -4.86 14.43 19.65
CA GLY A 348 -6.22 14.81 20.04
C GLY A 348 -6.77 15.86 19.06
N GLY A 349 -8.06 16.17 19.15
CA GLY A 349 -8.74 16.99 18.15
C GLY A 349 -8.29 18.46 18.07
N ALA A 350 -7.16 18.86 18.62
CA ALA A 350 -6.69 20.25 18.62
C ALA A 350 -6.25 20.73 17.22
N ASP A 351 -6.44 22.02 16.96
CA ASP A 351 -5.89 22.68 15.77
C ASP A 351 -4.35 22.68 15.79
N SER A 352 -3.74 22.94 14.63
CA SER A 352 -2.29 22.83 14.51
C SER A 352 -1.53 23.82 15.37
N GLU A 353 -2.05 25.04 15.57
CA GLU A 353 -1.35 26.11 16.30
C GLU A 353 -1.37 25.82 17.81
N GLU A 354 -2.54 25.47 18.35
CA GLU A 354 -2.70 25.03 19.74
C GLU A 354 -1.92 23.75 20.01
N TRP A 355 -1.91 22.78 19.08
CA TRP A 355 -1.06 21.60 19.18
C TRP A 355 0.43 21.96 19.29
N PHE A 356 0.91 22.95 18.51
CA PHE A 356 2.31 23.38 18.55
C PHE A 356 2.70 24.02 19.89
N GLU A 357 1.78 24.69 20.58
CA GLU A 357 2.00 25.24 21.92
C GLU A 357 1.89 24.14 22.99
N ALA A 358 0.80 23.38 22.97
CA ALA A 358 0.51 22.34 23.95
C ALA A 358 1.53 21.20 23.96
N ARG A 359 2.19 20.93 22.83
CA ARG A 359 3.25 19.93 22.78
C ARG A 359 4.39 20.28 23.76
N GLU A 360 4.74 21.55 23.89
CA GLU A 360 5.83 22.04 24.75
C GLU A 360 5.37 22.19 26.20
N ASP A 361 4.13 22.59 26.42
CA ASP A 361 3.61 22.90 27.75
C ASP A 361 2.95 21.71 28.46
N VAL A 362 2.49 20.69 27.73
CA VAL A 362 1.70 19.57 28.26
C VAL A 362 2.33 18.22 27.97
N VAL A 363 2.55 17.91 26.69
CA VAL A 363 2.96 16.54 26.27
C VAL A 363 4.44 16.27 26.59
N ASP A 364 5.33 17.19 26.22
CA ASP A 364 6.77 17.06 26.48
C ASP A 364 7.09 16.96 27.98
N PRO A 365 6.50 17.78 28.88
CA PRO A 365 6.70 17.65 30.32
C PRO A 365 6.25 16.30 30.88
N TRP A 366 5.10 15.77 30.43
CA TRP A 366 4.63 14.45 30.86
C TRP A 366 5.63 13.34 30.51
N ILE A 367 6.13 13.33 29.28
CA ILE A 367 7.13 12.37 28.81
C ILE A 367 8.45 12.56 29.58
N THR A 368 8.90 13.81 29.73
CA THR A 368 10.15 14.16 30.40
C THR A 368 10.13 13.75 31.88
N ASP A 369 9.03 13.99 32.58
CA ASP A 369 8.87 13.60 33.99
C ASP A 369 8.86 12.09 34.15
N ALA A 370 8.22 11.36 33.24
CA ALA A 370 8.25 9.90 33.22
C ALA A 370 9.64 9.36 32.89
N GLU A 371 10.39 10.00 31.98
CA GLU A 371 11.79 9.68 31.67
C GLU A 371 12.71 9.90 32.87
N LYS A 372 12.58 11.04 33.57
CA LYS A 372 13.37 11.35 34.79
C LYS A 372 13.14 10.33 35.90
N ARG A 373 11.97 9.67 35.93
CA ARG A 373 11.67 8.55 36.85
C ARG A 373 12.17 7.19 36.35
N GLY A 374 12.77 7.12 35.16
CA GLY A 374 13.21 5.88 34.51
C GLY A 374 12.06 5.03 33.94
N GLY A 375 10.87 5.61 33.76
CA GLY A 375 9.66 4.91 33.30
C GLY A 375 9.48 4.88 31.78
N VAL A 376 10.36 5.52 31.02
CA VAL A 376 10.26 5.69 29.56
C VAL A 376 11.52 5.22 28.86
N ILE A 377 11.36 4.40 27.83
CA ILE A 377 12.37 4.10 26.84
C ILE A 377 12.18 5.08 25.68
N MET A 378 13.23 5.80 25.33
CA MET A 378 13.30 6.57 24.11
C MET A 378 14.18 5.84 23.11
N VAL A 379 13.67 5.66 21.90
CA VAL A 379 14.41 5.10 20.78
C VAL A 379 13.93 5.73 19.47
N GLU A 380 14.81 6.40 18.75
CA GLU A 380 14.51 6.99 17.44
C GLU A 380 15.55 6.53 16.42
N GLN A 381 15.08 6.02 15.29
CA GLN A 381 15.95 5.71 14.16
C GLN A 381 16.32 6.98 13.43
N ARG A 382 17.61 7.20 13.23
CA ARG A 382 18.15 8.35 12.52
C ARG A 382 18.95 7.91 11.31
N LEU A 383 19.06 8.80 10.34
CA LEU A 383 20.01 8.64 9.25
C LEU A 383 21.42 8.88 9.80
N ALA A 384 22.43 8.26 9.19
CA ALA A 384 23.81 8.57 9.56
C ALA A 384 24.13 10.04 9.35
N GLU A 385 23.57 10.66 8.31
CA GLU A 385 23.72 12.08 8.03
C GLU A 385 23.16 12.97 9.14
N ASP A 386 22.18 12.50 9.91
CA ASP A 386 21.65 13.27 11.03
C ASP A 386 22.69 13.41 12.15
N VAL A 387 23.47 12.36 12.41
CA VAL A 387 24.49 12.29 13.50
C VAL A 387 25.87 12.75 13.08
N MET A 388 26.02 13.24 11.86
CA MET A 388 27.26 13.74 11.30
C MET A 388 27.20 15.26 11.06
N PRO A 389 28.35 15.93 10.87
CA PRO A 389 28.35 17.35 10.54
C PRO A 389 27.60 17.61 9.22
N PRO A 390 26.86 18.73 9.09
CA PRO A 390 26.13 19.07 7.88
C PRO A 390 27.02 19.02 6.62
N GLY A 391 26.53 18.34 5.57
CA GLY A 391 27.27 18.14 4.32
C GLY A 391 28.07 16.83 4.24
N THR A 392 28.13 16.06 5.32
CA THR A 392 28.67 14.69 5.30
C THR A 392 27.71 13.75 4.58
N ARG A 393 28.21 12.86 3.71
CA ARG A 393 27.40 11.89 2.96
C ARG A 393 28.11 10.54 2.81
N GLY A 394 27.32 9.49 2.57
CA GLY A 394 27.82 8.18 2.13
C GLY A 394 28.64 7.46 3.19
N THR A 395 28.26 7.63 4.45
CA THR A 395 28.87 6.96 5.58
C THR A 395 28.37 5.52 5.74
N GLY A 396 27.20 5.19 5.19
CA GLY A 396 26.73 3.82 5.01
C GLY A 396 26.44 3.04 6.30
N PHE A 397 26.11 3.73 7.40
CA PHE A 397 25.76 3.11 8.68
C PHE A 397 24.37 3.52 9.18
N ASP A 398 23.79 2.74 10.08
CA ASP A 398 22.53 3.06 10.77
C ASP A 398 22.82 3.88 12.04
N ALA A 399 21.92 4.79 12.43
CA ALA A 399 22.04 5.56 13.67
C ALA A 399 20.79 5.45 14.56
N LEU A 400 21.00 5.50 15.88
CA LEU A 400 19.94 5.50 16.90
C LEU A 400 20.13 6.64 17.87
N TRP A 401 19.06 7.35 18.20
CA TRP A 401 18.98 8.16 19.41
C TRP A 401 18.25 7.38 20.49
N VAL A 402 18.85 7.31 21.68
CA VAL A 402 18.29 6.56 22.81
C VAL A 402 18.51 7.29 24.12
N ASN A 403 17.80 6.90 25.16
CA ASN A 403 18.03 7.40 26.52
C ASN A 403 18.74 6.36 27.41
N GLU A 404 18.99 6.70 28.66
CA GLU A 404 19.67 5.78 29.59
C GLU A 404 18.84 4.53 29.91
N ALA A 405 17.52 4.70 30.04
CA ALA A 405 16.59 3.60 30.34
C ALA A 405 16.59 2.54 29.22
N TYR A 406 16.74 2.96 27.96
CA TYR A 406 16.93 2.06 26.83
C TYR A 406 18.15 1.15 27.03
N LEU A 407 19.31 1.69 27.41
CA LEU A 407 20.52 0.88 27.59
C LEU A 407 20.37 -0.15 28.72
N ALA A 408 19.75 0.28 29.83
CA ALA A 408 19.46 -0.59 30.95
C ALA A 408 18.50 -1.74 30.56
N HIS A 409 17.50 -1.44 29.73
CA HIS A 409 16.46 -2.39 29.38
C HIS A 409 16.84 -3.31 28.20
N ALA A 410 17.51 -2.79 27.18
CA ALA A 410 17.96 -3.55 26.01
C ALA A 410 19.06 -4.58 26.35
N GLY A 411 19.61 -4.54 27.58
CA GLY A 411 20.61 -5.49 28.05
C GLY A 411 21.93 -5.40 27.28
N VAL A 412 22.20 -4.25 26.65
CA VAL A 412 23.45 -4.01 25.92
C VAL A 412 24.55 -3.79 26.94
N ALA A 413 25.17 -4.89 27.38
CA ALA A 413 26.38 -4.84 28.20
C ALA A 413 27.53 -4.29 27.33
N VAL A 414 27.70 -2.97 27.38
CA VAL A 414 28.94 -2.30 27.04
C VAL A 414 29.74 -2.25 28.35
N ASP A 415 31.04 -2.49 28.31
CA ASP A 415 31.87 -2.53 29.53
C ASP A 415 32.30 -1.11 29.96
N GLY A 416 32.22 -0.82 31.27
CA GLY A 416 33.07 0.18 31.93
C GLY A 416 32.40 1.43 32.53
N GLU A 417 33.15 2.11 33.41
CA GLU A 417 32.84 3.42 34.03
C GLU A 417 32.49 4.51 32.99
N ALA A 418 32.88 4.33 31.72
CA ALA A 418 32.60 5.24 30.61
C ALA A 418 31.09 5.34 30.26
N LEU A 419 30.29 4.32 30.60
CA LEU A 419 28.84 4.38 30.46
C LEU A 419 28.16 5.16 31.59
N SER A 420 28.85 5.40 32.70
CA SER A 420 28.36 6.25 33.79
C SER A 420 28.84 7.69 33.67
N ALA A 421 29.54 8.04 32.57
CA ALA A 421 29.98 9.40 32.30
C ALA A 421 28.77 10.34 32.13
N PRO A 422 28.77 11.53 32.75
CA PRO A 422 27.71 12.50 32.59
C PRO A 422 27.69 13.03 31.14
N GLY A 423 26.51 13.48 30.68
CA GLY A 423 26.32 14.09 29.36
C GLY A 423 25.96 13.10 28.24
N VAL A 424 26.21 13.50 26.99
CA VAL A 424 25.87 12.73 25.79
C VAL A 424 26.95 11.67 25.54
N ARG A 425 26.54 10.42 25.32
CA ARG A 425 27.47 9.31 24.99
C ARG A 425 27.21 8.80 23.59
N ILE A 426 28.26 8.61 22.80
CA ILE A 426 28.18 8.03 21.46
C ILE A 426 28.81 6.65 21.51
N LEU A 427 27.98 5.60 21.45
CA LEU A 427 28.44 4.24 21.31
C LEU A 427 28.75 3.97 19.83
N VAL A 428 30.00 3.62 19.53
CA VAL A 428 30.49 3.46 18.15
C VAL A 428 31.03 2.05 17.96
N PRO A 429 30.60 1.30 16.93
CA PRO A 429 31.18 -0.01 16.65
C PRO A 429 32.66 0.13 16.26
N GLU A 430 33.49 -0.86 16.58
CA GLU A 430 34.94 -0.83 16.28
C GLU A 430 35.23 -0.57 14.80
N SER A 431 34.41 -1.09 13.89
CA SER A 431 34.46 -0.83 12.45
C SER A 431 34.29 0.64 12.06
N LEU A 432 33.62 1.45 12.89
CA LEU A 432 33.37 2.88 12.66
C LEU A 432 34.21 3.80 13.54
N ALA A 433 35.18 3.29 14.31
CA ALA A 433 36.04 4.09 15.18
C ALA A 433 36.79 5.23 14.43
N GLY A 434 37.01 5.09 13.12
CA GLY A 434 37.59 6.14 12.28
C GLY A 434 36.71 7.39 12.11
N HIS A 435 35.42 7.31 12.43
CA HIS A 435 34.46 8.43 12.32
C HIS A 435 34.23 9.16 13.65
N SER A 436 34.90 8.77 14.74
CA SER A 436 34.62 9.29 16.09
C SER A 436 34.70 10.81 16.20
N ASP A 437 35.70 11.45 15.60
CA ASP A 437 35.84 12.92 15.66
C ASP A 437 34.66 13.64 14.96
N LEU A 438 34.24 13.12 13.80
CA LEU A 438 33.09 13.66 13.06
C LEU A 438 31.79 13.43 13.83
N LEU A 439 31.63 12.26 14.46
CA LEU A 439 30.46 11.96 15.29
C LEU A 439 30.37 12.90 16.50
N VAL A 440 31.49 13.25 17.13
CA VAL A 440 31.53 14.24 18.22
C VAL A 440 31.14 15.62 17.71
N GLU A 441 31.66 16.04 16.56
CA GLU A 441 31.30 17.31 15.93
C GLU A 441 29.80 17.36 15.57
N GLY A 442 29.29 16.29 14.96
CA GLY A 442 27.87 16.14 14.63
C GLY A 442 26.97 16.19 15.85
N ALA A 443 27.29 15.44 16.90
CA ALA A 443 26.54 15.46 18.16
C ALA A 443 26.52 16.85 18.82
N ARG A 444 27.65 17.58 18.81
CA ARG A 444 27.68 18.97 19.31
C ARG A 444 26.82 19.91 18.46
N GLY A 445 26.82 19.72 17.14
CA GLY A 445 25.94 20.45 16.23
C GLY A 445 24.46 20.20 16.53
N GLN A 446 24.10 18.95 16.85
CA GLN A 446 22.76 18.60 17.29
C GLN A 446 22.42 19.21 18.65
N SER A 447 23.33 19.19 19.63
CA SER A 447 23.11 19.80 20.94
C SER A 447 22.76 21.28 20.81
N ALA A 448 23.41 22.00 19.89
CA ALA A 448 23.11 23.40 19.64
C ALA A 448 21.69 23.65 19.12
N TYR A 449 21.06 22.67 18.48
CA TYR A 449 19.74 22.82 17.83
C TYR A 449 18.60 22.17 18.62
N PHE A 450 18.81 20.96 19.15
CA PHE A 450 17.75 20.15 19.76
C PHE A 450 17.83 20.06 21.28
N ALA A 451 18.99 20.33 21.89
CA ALA A 451 19.11 20.21 23.35
C ALA A 451 18.41 21.37 24.07
N ALA A 452 17.78 21.04 25.20
CA ALA A 452 17.33 22.00 26.18
C ALA A 452 18.53 22.86 26.64
N GLU A 453 18.25 24.10 27.06
CA GLU A 453 19.30 25.08 27.37
C GLU A 453 20.30 24.57 28.42
N GLU A 454 19.83 23.81 29.41
CA GLU A 454 20.67 23.21 30.46
C GLU A 454 21.61 22.10 29.96
N HIS A 455 21.31 21.48 28.82
CA HIS A 455 22.03 20.35 28.24
C HIS A 455 22.90 20.72 27.01
N ARG A 456 22.88 21.97 26.55
CA ARG A 456 23.61 22.40 25.34
C ARG A 456 25.12 22.24 25.43
N ASP A 457 25.67 22.42 26.64
CA ASP A 457 27.11 22.35 26.92
C ASP A 457 27.52 21.02 27.55
N ASP A 458 26.64 20.01 27.54
CA ASP A 458 26.94 18.69 28.09
C ASP A 458 28.15 18.06 27.38
N PRO A 459 29.06 17.41 28.12
CA PRO A 459 30.21 16.76 27.52
C PRO A 459 29.76 15.60 26.62
N VAL A 460 30.38 15.50 25.45
CA VAL A 460 30.17 14.39 24.50
C VAL A 460 31.31 13.39 24.65
N THR A 461 30.99 12.15 25.00
CA THR A 461 31.97 11.07 25.18
C THR A 461 31.75 9.95 24.18
N VAL A 462 32.82 9.48 23.53
CA VAL A 462 32.75 8.33 22.62
C VAL A 462 33.13 7.06 23.36
N VAL A 463 32.32 6.02 23.22
CA VAL A 463 32.55 4.71 23.83
C VAL A 463 32.53 3.65 22.71
N PRO A 464 33.67 3.02 22.39
CA PRO A 464 33.69 1.96 21.39
C PRO A 464 32.99 0.69 21.91
N TYR A 465 32.37 -0.08 21.01
CA TYR A 465 31.84 -1.41 21.32
C TYR A 465 32.15 -2.43 20.20
N PRO A 466 32.20 -3.74 20.50
CA PRO A 466 32.56 -4.76 19.51
C PRO A 466 31.55 -4.90 18.36
N ASP A 467 32.02 -5.08 17.13
CA ASP A 467 31.18 -5.35 15.95
C ASP A 467 30.34 -6.64 16.11
N GLY A 468 29.26 -6.76 15.33
CA GLY A 468 28.30 -7.86 15.33
C GLY A 468 27.21 -7.76 16.39
N ARG A 469 27.03 -6.59 17.02
CA ARG A 469 26.01 -6.34 18.05
C ARG A 469 24.69 -5.90 17.43
N THR A 470 23.59 -6.29 18.06
CA THR A 470 22.24 -5.93 17.62
C THR A 470 21.49 -5.11 18.65
N PHE A 471 20.77 -4.08 18.19
CA PHE A 471 20.04 -3.13 19.02
C PHE A 471 18.54 -3.17 18.67
N PRO A 472 17.65 -3.45 19.64
CA PRO A 472 16.21 -3.43 19.41
C PRO A 472 15.72 -2.00 19.19
N THR A 473 14.71 -1.81 18.34
CA THR A 473 14.13 -0.48 18.09
C THR A 473 12.70 -0.33 18.63
N TYR A 474 12.17 -1.35 19.33
CA TYR A 474 10.82 -1.37 19.89
C TYR A 474 9.71 -1.02 18.88
N ALA A 475 9.88 -1.49 17.65
CA ALA A 475 8.97 -1.27 16.54
C ALA A 475 8.82 0.20 16.07
N THR A 476 9.83 1.05 16.31
CA THR A 476 9.92 2.38 15.69
C THR A 476 9.97 2.31 14.18
N THR A 477 9.49 3.38 13.54
CA THR A 477 9.57 3.51 12.08
C THR A 477 10.94 4.02 11.65
N SER A 478 11.50 3.38 10.63
CA SER A 478 12.70 3.89 9.98
C SER A 478 12.38 5.16 9.20
N PRO A 479 13.19 6.23 9.30
CA PRO A 479 12.99 7.45 8.53
C PRO A 479 13.15 7.24 7.01
N LEU A 480 13.86 6.19 6.60
CA LEU A 480 14.16 5.87 5.19
C LEU A 480 12.98 5.27 4.43
N THR A 481 12.29 4.35 5.10
CA THR A 481 11.31 3.48 4.47
C THR A 481 9.92 3.70 5.01
N TRP A 482 9.79 4.49 6.08
CA TRP A 482 8.62 4.57 6.95
C TRP A 482 8.11 3.18 7.33
N SER A 483 9.02 2.20 7.39
CA SER A 483 8.74 0.84 7.80
C SER A 483 9.40 0.57 9.13
N VAL A 484 8.71 -0.21 9.95
CA VAL A 484 9.29 -0.73 11.19
C VAL A 484 10.46 -1.64 10.84
N ARG A 485 11.66 -1.26 11.30
CA ARG A 485 12.87 -2.09 11.34
C ARG A 485 13.16 -2.42 12.80
N PRO A 486 12.76 -3.60 13.31
CA PRO A 486 12.69 -3.77 14.75
C PRO A 486 14.05 -4.06 15.43
N VAL A 487 15.10 -4.30 14.64
CA VAL A 487 16.49 -4.46 15.10
C VAL A 487 17.45 -3.81 14.10
N LEU A 488 18.51 -3.17 14.61
CA LEU A 488 19.65 -2.69 13.84
C LEU A 488 20.92 -3.45 14.24
N THR A 489 21.84 -3.66 13.30
CA THR A 489 23.14 -4.33 13.56
C THR A 489 24.24 -3.30 13.41
N ASP A 490 25.11 -3.22 14.41
CA ASP A 490 26.21 -2.26 14.53
C ASP A 490 25.84 -0.78 14.23
N PRO A 491 24.73 -0.24 14.79
CA PRO A 491 24.40 1.17 14.61
C PRO A 491 25.32 2.07 15.46
N VAL A 492 25.51 3.31 15.03
CA VAL A 492 26.00 4.36 15.94
C VAL A 492 24.86 4.74 16.88
N VAL A 493 25.08 4.65 18.20
CA VAL A 493 24.04 4.93 19.20
C VAL A 493 24.40 6.18 19.97
N VAL A 494 23.60 7.23 19.83
CA VAL A 494 23.70 8.47 20.60
C VAL A 494 22.76 8.36 21.79
N VAL A 495 23.34 8.38 22.99
CA VAL A 495 22.67 8.21 24.26
C VAL A 495 22.55 9.57 24.93
N HIS A 496 21.32 9.98 25.17
CA HIS A 496 20.98 11.27 25.76
C HIS A 496 20.68 11.14 27.26
N PRO A 497 21.06 12.13 28.08
CA PRO A 497 20.62 12.19 29.47
C PRO A 497 19.11 12.46 29.57
N PRO A 498 18.47 12.18 30.73
CA PRO A 498 17.06 12.47 30.93
C PRO A 498 16.74 13.95 30.79
N GLY A 499 15.69 14.30 30.05
CA GLY A 499 15.31 15.70 29.79
C GLY A 499 16.20 16.45 28.79
N TYR A 500 17.03 15.73 28.02
CA TYR A 500 17.99 16.34 27.10
C TYR A 500 17.36 17.25 26.04
N PHE A 501 16.21 16.87 25.47
CA PHE A 501 15.63 17.60 24.35
C PHE A 501 14.71 18.74 24.79
N GLY A 502 14.70 19.84 24.02
CA GLY A 502 13.76 20.95 24.18
C GLY A 502 12.90 21.19 22.92
N GLY A 503 12.01 22.18 22.98
CA GLY A 503 11.29 22.71 21.80
C GLY A 503 10.30 21.75 21.13
N GLY A 504 9.65 20.89 21.90
CA GLY A 504 8.60 19.99 21.38
C GLY A 504 9.15 18.71 20.74
N MET A 505 10.40 18.35 21.04
CA MET A 505 11.03 17.19 20.40
C MET A 505 10.50 15.87 20.98
N TYR A 506 10.16 15.79 22.28
CA TYR A 506 9.66 14.53 22.85
C TYR A 506 8.33 14.11 22.23
N SER A 507 7.41 15.05 22.03
CA SER A 507 6.16 14.85 21.31
C SER A 507 6.36 14.53 19.82
N THR A 508 7.39 15.11 19.19
CA THR A 508 7.80 14.75 17.82
C THR A 508 8.26 13.29 17.75
N ILE A 509 9.13 12.88 18.68
CA ILE A 509 9.62 11.49 18.79
C ILE A 509 8.46 10.54 19.10
N ALA A 510 7.56 10.93 20.01
CA ALA A 510 6.37 10.17 20.37
C ALA A 510 5.45 9.94 19.16
N SER A 511 5.23 10.96 18.33
CA SER A 511 4.43 10.87 17.10
C SER A 511 5.03 9.86 16.10
N GLY A 512 6.35 9.73 16.07
CA GLY A 512 7.08 8.72 15.29
C GLY A 512 7.05 7.31 15.88
N GLY A 513 6.51 7.14 17.10
CA GLY A 513 6.51 5.90 17.87
C GLY A 513 7.81 5.62 18.62
N GLY A 514 8.65 6.63 18.83
CA GLY A 514 9.94 6.51 19.51
C GLY A 514 9.93 6.66 21.03
N ILE A 515 8.76 6.87 21.61
CA ILE A 515 8.55 6.90 23.06
C ILE A 515 7.76 5.67 23.48
N VAL A 516 8.30 4.90 24.43
CA VAL A 516 7.68 3.69 24.97
C VAL A 516 7.68 3.75 26.49
N PHE A 517 6.49 3.76 27.09
CA PHE A 517 6.30 3.65 28.54
C PHE A 517 6.46 2.19 28.97
N LEU A 518 7.23 1.97 30.03
CA LEU A 518 7.43 0.63 30.61
C LEU A 518 6.15 0.08 31.24
N ASP A 519 5.31 0.96 31.80
CA ASP A 519 3.97 0.66 32.32
C ASP A 519 2.93 1.39 31.46
N GLY A 520 2.45 0.70 30.43
CA GLY A 520 1.47 1.23 29.49
C GLY A 520 0.10 1.49 30.12
N ASP A 521 -0.31 0.70 31.13
CA ASP A 521 -1.59 0.88 31.81
C ASP A 521 -1.60 2.11 32.73
N ALA A 522 -0.47 2.41 33.37
CA ALA A 522 -0.31 3.66 34.11
C ALA A 522 -0.31 4.87 33.16
N ALA A 523 0.47 4.79 32.07
CA ALA A 523 0.51 5.85 31.06
C ALA A 523 -0.85 6.10 30.40
N ALA A 524 -1.62 5.04 30.12
CA ALA A 524 -2.98 5.15 29.57
C ALA A 524 -3.93 5.89 30.53
N ARG A 525 -3.84 5.61 31.83
CA ARG A 525 -4.63 6.30 32.86
C ARG A 525 -4.25 7.77 32.98
N GLU A 526 -2.96 8.10 32.95
CA GLU A 526 -2.49 9.49 32.98
C GLU A 526 -2.93 10.24 31.71
N ALA A 527 -2.82 9.62 30.53
CA ALA A 527 -3.23 10.20 29.27
C ALA A 527 -4.76 10.43 29.15
N ALA A 528 -5.57 9.71 29.93
CA ALA A 528 -7.02 9.87 29.95
C ALA A 528 -7.48 11.07 30.77
N GLU A 529 -6.60 11.69 31.57
CA GLU A 529 -6.92 12.84 32.41
C GLU A 529 -6.57 14.17 31.71
N PRO A 530 -7.33 15.25 31.93
CA PRO A 530 -6.96 16.58 31.44
C PRO A 530 -5.65 17.08 32.08
N PRO A 531 -4.83 17.86 31.35
CA PRO A 531 -5.02 18.30 29.97
C PRO A 531 -4.53 17.29 28.91
N LEU A 532 -3.97 16.13 29.28
CA LEU A 532 -3.38 15.18 28.34
C LEU A 532 -4.41 14.54 27.40
N SER A 533 -5.64 14.32 27.87
CA SER A 533 -6.74 13.74 27.09
C SER A 533 -7.08 14.53 25.80
N SER A 534 -6.74 15.81 25.77
CA SER A 534 -6.92 16.70 24.61
C SER A 534 -5.87 16.53 23.51
N TYR A 535 -4.77 15.85 23.81
CA TYR A 535 -3.55 15.83 22.99
C TYR A 535 -3.03 14.40 22.73
N VAL A 536 -3.29 13.48 23.65
CA VAL A 536 -2.93 12.06 23.55
C VAL A 536 -4.19 11.24 23.36
N ALA A 537 -4.38 10.68 22.17
CA ALA A 537 -5.60 9.93 21.83
C ALA A 537 -5.70 8.60 22.57
N ALA A 538 -4.57 7.91 22.76
CA ALA A 538 -4.49 6.63 23.44
C ALA A 538 -3.03 6.28 23.75
N VAL A 539 -2.83 5.26 24.58
CA VAL A 539 -1.55 4.56 24.72
C VAL A 539 -1.76 3.13 24.19
N GLU A 540 -1.01 2.76 23.14
CA GLU A 540 -1.16 1.49 22.43
C GLU A 540 -0.04 0.50 22.81
N SER A 541 -0.39 -0.78 22.96
CA SER A 541 0.55 -1.87 23.24
C SER A 541 1.52 -2.04 22.09
N VAL A 542 2.82 -2.03 22.42
CA VAL A 542 3.89 -2.19 21.42
C VAL A 542 3.80 -3.56 20.73
N THR A 543 3.50 -4.62 21.49
CA THR A 543 3.44 -6.00 20.97
C THR A 543 2.23 -6.22 20.07
N GLU A 544 1.06 -5.71 20.46
CA GLU A 544 -0.16 -5.88 19.69
C GLU A 544 -0.17 -5.02 18.43
N ARG A 545 0.32 -3.77 18.53
CA ARG A 545 0.52 -2.92 17.36
C ARG A 545 1.45 -3.58 16.34
N ALA A 546 2.57 -4.16 16.80
CA ALA A 546 3.49 -4.89 15.94
C ALA A 546 2.86 -6.16 15.31
N ALA A 547 1.98 -6.85 16.03
CA ALA A 547 1.26 -8.03 15.54
C ALA A 547 0.20 -7.67 14.48
N LEU A 548 -0.57 -6.60 14.72
CA LEU A 548 -1.55 -6.06 13.76
C LEU A 548 -0.86 -5.59 12.47
N ASP A 549 0.25 -4.87 12.60
CA ASP A 549 1.02 -4.40 11.46
C ASP A 549 1.62 -5.56 10.65
N ARG A 550 2.10 -6.62 11.32
CA ARG A 550 2.52 -7.87 10.66
C ARG A 550 1.40 -8.48 9.84
N GLY A 551 0.20 -8.58 10.43
CA GLY A 551 -0.98 -9.12 9.75
C GLY A 551 -1.30 -8.36 8.47
N ARG A 552 -1.26 -7.03 8.54
CA ARG A 552 -1.47 -6.12 7.39
C ARG A 552 -0.41 -6.33 6.31
N ARG A 553 0.88 -6.26 6.66
CA ARG A 553 1.99 -6.44 5.70
C ARG A 553 2.00 -7.82 5.03
N LEU A 554 1.67 -8.88 5.76
CA LEU A 554 1.52 -10.22 5.18
C LEU A 554 0.35 -10.29 4.20
N GLY A 555 -0.75 -9.61 4.50
CA GLY A 555 -1.86 -9.42 3.57
C GLY A 555 -1.41 -8.74 2.28
N ASP A 556 -0.71 -7.62 2.41
CA ASP A 556 -0.23 -6.83 1.26
C ASP A 556 0.79 -7.60 0.43
N LEU A 557 1.71 -8.33 1.07
CA LEU A 557 2.67 -9.19 0.37
C LEU A 557 1.97 -10.30 -0.42
N ARG A 558 0.95 -10.95 0.15
CA ARG A 558 0.18 -12.00 -0.54
C ARG A 558 -0.56 -11.44 -1.76
N VAL A 559 -1.17 -10.26 -1.62
CA VAL A 559 -1.84 -9.52 -2.69
C VAL A 559 -0.83 -9.17 -3.80
N SER A 560 0.32 -8.63 -3.43
CA SER A 560 1.39 -8.25 -4.37
C SER A 560 2.00 -9.47 -5.09
N ALA A 561 2.23 -10.57 -4.37
CA ALA A 561 2.71 -11.82 -4.97
C ALA A 561 1.70 -12.41 -5.96
N PHE A 562 0.40 -12.33 -5.67
CA PHE A 562 -0.65 -12.71 -6.61
C PHE A 562 -0.63 -11.81 -7.86
N ASN A 563 -0.47 -10.49 -7.68
CA ASN A 563 -0.32 -9.56 -8.80
C ASN A 563 0.88 -9.88 -9.68
N LEU A 564 2.02 -10.20 -9.07
CA LEU A 564 3.20 -10.62 -9.80
C LEU A 564 2.93 -11.89 -10.62
N ALA A 565 2.32 -12.91 -10.01
CA ALA A 565 1.97 -14.14 -10.71
C ALA A 565 1.00 -13.90 -11.88
N ALA A 566 -0.03 -13.07 -11.68
CA ALA A 566 -0.98 -12.68 -12.72
C ALA A 566 -0.29 -11.91 -13.86
N SER A 567 0.58 -10.95 -13.52
CA SER A 567 1.38 -10.16 -14.47
C SER A 567 2.27 -11.05 -15.34
N VAL A 568 2.96 -12.00 -14.71
CA VAL A 568 3.78 -13.00 -15.41
C VAL A 568 2.90 -13.85 -16.33
N GLY A 569 1.70 -14.25 -15.89
CA GLY A 569 0.72 -14.95 -16.72
C GLY A 569 0.34 -14.16 -17.99
N VAL A 570 0.03 -12.87 -17.86
CA VAL A 570 -0.28 -11.99 -19.00
C VAL A 570 0.92 -11.83 -19.93
N LEU A 571 2.12 -11.67 -19.37
CA LEU A 571 3.36 -11.57 -20.13
C LEU A 571 3.66 -12.85 -20.92
N VAL A 572 3.45 -14.02 -20.32
CA VAL A 572 3.59 -15.31 -21.02
C VAL A 572 2.54 -15.44 -22.12
N LEU A 573 1.27 -15.09 -21.86
CA LEU A 573 0.20 -15.16 -22.86
C LEU A 573 0.48 -14.25 -24.07
N THR A 574 0.91 -13.02 -23.82
CA THR A 574 1.27 -12.05 -24.87
C THR A 574 2.53 -12.50 -25.63
N SER A 575 3.49 -13.14 -24.96
CA SER A 575 4.66 -13.76 -25.59
C SER A 575 4.27 -14.89 -26.54
N VAL A 576 3.35 -15.76 -26.11
CA VAL A 576 2.80 -16.84 -26.94
C VAL A 576 2.04 -16.27 -28.14
N ALA A 577 1.23 -15.24 -27.94
CA ALA A 577 0.51 -14.57 -29.01
C ALA A 577 1.46 -13.97 -30.06
N ALA A 578 2.52 -13.28 -29.64
CA ALA A 578 3.54 -12.71 -30.53
C ALA A 578 4.23 -13.79 -31.36
N CYS A 579 4.68 -14.88 -30.71
CA CYS A 579 5.31 -16.00 -31.38
C CYS A 579 4.35 -16.68 -32.37
N LEU A 580 3.09 -16.87 -32.00
CA LEU A 580 2.09 -17.50 -32.86
C LEU A 580 1.77 -16.64 -34.09
N VAL A 581 1.62 -15.34 -33.92
CA VAL A 581 1.37 -14.39 -35.03
C VAL A 581 2.56 -14.37 -35.98
N TYR A 582 3.78 -14.26 -35.44
CA TYR A 582 5.02 -14.30 -36.21
C TYR A 582 5.17 -15.59 -37.02
N THR A 583 5.03 -16.74 -36.35
CA THR A 583 5.24 -18.06 -36.98
C THR A 583 4.16 -18.38 -38.00
N ARG A 584 2.89 -18.05 -37.75
CA ARG A 584 1.82 -18.22 -38.74
C ARG A 584 2.00 -17.34 -39.97
N ALA A 585 2.40 -16.08 -39.78
CA ALA A 585 2.62 -15.15 -40.89
C ALA A 585 3.76 -15.60 -41.81
N ARG A 586 4.74 -16.34 -41.29
CA ARG A 586 5.96 -16.74 -42.02
C ARG A 586 6.16 -18.26 -42.13
N ALA A 587 5.13 -19.07 -41.90
CA ALA A 587 5.25 -20.54 -41.81
C ALA A 587 5.96 -21.17 -43.02
N ARG A 588 5.61 -20.77 -44.25
CA ARG A 588 6.25 -21.26 -45.49
C ARG A 588 7.73 -20.90 -45.59
N HIS A 589 8.06 -19.67 -45.21
CA HIS A 589 9.43 -19.17 -45.24
C HIS A 589 10.30 -19.84 -44.16
N ILE A 590 9.73 -20.09 -42.97
CA ILE A 590 10.39 -20.84 -41.89
C ILE A 590 10.70 -22.27 -42.37
N PHE A 591 9.72 -22.96 -42.97
CA PHE A 591 9.91 -24.32 -43.49
C PHE A 591 10.97 -24.38 -44.60
N ALA A 592 10.91 -23.47 -45.58
CA ALA A 592 11.87 -23.43 -46.68
C ALA A 592 13.31 -23.19 -46.21
N ARG A 593 13.52 -22.27 -45.24
CA ARG A 593 14.84 -22.02 -44.66
C ARG A 593 15.36 -23.20 -43.85
N HIS A 594 14.48 -23.88 -43.11
CA HIS A 594 14.87 -25.06 -42.34
C HIS A 594 15.34 -26.20 -43.25
N LEU A 595 14.62 -26.47 -44.35
CA LEU A 595 15.06 -27.43 -45.37
C LEU A 595 16.39 -27.04 -46.03
N SER A 596 16.62 -25.73 -46.18
CA SER A 596 17.86 -25.19 -46.74
C SER A 596 19.04 -25.18 -45.74
N GLY A 597 18.91 -25.82 -44.57
CA GLY A 597 19.97 -25.94 -43.57
C GLY A 597 20.24 -24.69 -42.73
N TRP A 598 19.37 -23.67 -42.78
CA TRP A 598 19.57 -22.47 -41.97
C TRP A 598 19.37 -22.77 -40.48
N SER A 599 20.23 -22.18 -39.65
CA SER A 599 20.11 -22.30 -38.19
C SER A 599 18.84 -21.61 -37.65
N PHE A 600 18.41 -22.02 -36.45
CA PHE A 600 17.25 -21.43 -35.78
C PHE A 600 17.42 -19.92 -35.58
N ALA A 601 18.57 -19.48 -35.07
CA ALA A 601 18.87 -18.07 -34.87
C ALA A 601 18.84 -17.29 -36.20
N ALA A 602 19.42 -17.81 -37.28
CA ALA A 602 19.42 -17.14 -38.58
C ALA A 602 18.00 -17.04 -39.20
N THR A 603 17.14 -18.03 -38.93
CA THR A 603 15.75 -18.04 -39.38
C THR A 603 14.90 -17.01 -38.65
N HIS A 604 15.17 -16.79 -37.34
CA HIS A 604 14.37 -15.94 -36.46
C HIS A 604 15.01 -14.60 -36.09
N ARG A 605 16.20 -14.27 -36.62
CA ARG A 605 17.01 -13.10 -36.22
C ARG A 605 16.23 -11.79 -36.07
N GLY A 606 15.35 -11.47 -37.02
CA GLY A 606 14.61 -10.21 -36.99
C GLY A 606 13.61 -10.14 -35.84
N PHE A 607 12.97 -11.26 -35.51
CA PHE A 607 12.05 -11.34 -34.38
C PHE A 607 12.81 -11.30 -33.06
N LEU A 608 13.92 -12.05 -32.97
CA LEU A 608 14.78 -12.04 -31.78
C LEU A 608 15.40 -10.65 -31.51
N LEU A 609 15.74 -9.89 -32.55
CA LEU A 609 16.23 -8.51 -32.42
C LEU A 609 15.16 -7.56 -31.87
N VAL A 610 13.90 -7.71 -32.28
CA VAL A 610 12.78 -6.90 -31.73
C VAL A 610 12.56 -7.23 -30.25
N GLU A 611 12.59 -8.51 -29.90
CA GLU A 611 12.43 -8.96 -28.50
C GLU A 611 13.62 -8.52 -27.63
N ALA A 612 14.84 -8.63 -28.14
CA ALA A 612 16.03 -8.12 -27.48
C ALA A 612 16.00 -6.59 -27.33
N GLY A 613 15.52 -5.86 -28.35
CA GLY A 613 15.34 -4.41 -28.30
C GLY A 613 14.33 -3.98 -27.26
N LEU A 614 13.19 -4.68 -27.14
CA LEU A 614 12.20 -4.43 -26.10
C LEU A 614 12.81 -4.59 -24.70
N VAL A 615 13.54 -5.68 -24.46
CA VAL A 615 14.24 -5.90 -23.20
C VAL A 615 15.30 -4.82 -22.94
N ALA A 616 16.07 -4.46 -23.97
CA ALA A 616 17.10 -3.43 -23.87
C ALA A 616 16.54 -2.05 -23.52
N VAL A 617 15.33 -1.70 -23.96
CA VAL A 617 14.66 -0.44 -23.58
C VAL A 617 14.38 -0.40 -22.07
N PHE A 618 13.77 -1.45 -21.51
CA PHE A 618 13.44 -1.49 -20.08
C PHE A 618 14.69 -1.60 -19.20
N VAL A 619 15.64 -2.47 -19.57
CA VAL A 619 16.91 -2.60 -18.85
C VAL A 619 17.72 -1.32 -18.97
N GLY A 620 17.74 -0.69 -20.15
CA GLY A 620 18.43 0.58 -20.39
C GLY A 620 17.82 1.74 -19.62
N TYR A 621 16.49 1.80 -19.51
CA TYR A 621 15.81 2.78 -18.65
C TYR A 621 16.20 2.61 -17.18
N ALA A 622 16.20 1.37 -16.66
CA ALA A 622 16.64 1.11 -15.30
C ALA A 622 18.14 1.39 -15.10
N ALA A 623 18.98 1.11 -16.10
CA ALA A 623 20.41 1.42 -16.08
C ALA A 623 20.66 2.94 -16.08
N HIS A 624 19.86 3.71 -16.83
CA HIS A 624 19.93 5.16 -16.83
C HIS A 624 19.53 5.73 -15.46
N GLY A 625 18.47 5.22 -14.84
CA GLY A 625 18.10 5.62 -13.48
C GLY A 625 19.18 5.29 -12.44
N LEU A 626 19.87 4.14 -12.58
CA LEU A 626 21.03 3.82 -11.74
C LEU A 626 22.20 4.76 -12.00
N TRP A 627 22.47 5.10 -13.26
CA TRP A 627 23.50 6.07 -13.60
C TRP A 627 23.21 7.44 -12.99
N ASP A 628 21.98 7.92 -13.10
CA ASP A 628 21.55 9.22 -12.55
C ASP A 628 21.64 9.22 -11.02
N ALA A 629 21.24 8.14 -10.36
CA ALA A 629 21.39 7.99 -8.91
C ALA A 629 22.87 8.01 -8.50
N LEU A 630 23.74 7.28 -9.19
CA LEU A 630 25.18 7.25 -8.90
C LEU A 630 25.85 8.61 -9.17
N ALA A 631 25.48 9.29 -10.26
CA ALA A 631 26.02 10.60 -10.62
C ALA A 631 25.53 11.69 -9.64
N GLY A 632 24.26 11.63 -9.25
CA GLY A 632 23.66 12.56 -8.28
C GLY A 632 24.17 12.36 -6.86
N PHE A 633 24.47 11.12 -6.46
CA PHE A 633 25.07 10.82 -5.16
C PHE A 633 26.43 11.51 -4.97
N GLY A 634 27.20 11.68 -6.06
CA GLY A 634 28.47 12.40 -6.04
C GLY A 634 28.37 13.94 -6.00
N ALA A 635 27.19 14.52 -6.18
CA ALA A 635 26.98 15.97 -6.28
C ALA A 635 26.10 16.49 -5.12
N ILE A 636 26.67 17.33 -4.25
CA ILE A 636 26.02 17.84 -3.04
C ILE A 636 24.70 18.60 -3.35
N GLU A 637 24.62 19.30 -4.47
CA GLU A 637 23.47 20.15 -4.82
C GLU A 637 22.20 19.37 -5.22
N LEU A 638 22.31 18.09 -5.60
CA LEU A 638 21.20 17.34 -6.19
C LEU A 638 20.31 16.59 -5.19
N GLY A 639 20.64 16.61 -3.89
CA GLY A 639 19.81 16.00 -2.84
C GLY A 639 19.56 14.50 -3.02
N VAL A 640 20.45 13.78 -3.69
CA VAL A 640 20.36 12.32 -3.89
C VAL A 640 21.04 11.61 -2.72
N PHE A 641 20.35 10.64 -2.14
CA PHE A 641 20.81 9.89 -0.98
C PHE A 641 21.18 8.45 -1.33
N GLU A 642 21.83 7.73 -0.41
CA GLU A 642 22.31 6.36 -0.65
C GLU A 642 21.18 5.39 -1.04
N TRP A 643 20.00 5.56 -0.46
CA TRP A 643 18.84 4.71 -0.76
C TRP A 643 18.34 4.84 -2.19
N ASP A 644 18.55 6.00 -2.84
CA ASP A 644 18.18 6.19 -4.24
C ASP A 644 19.06 5.29 -5.13
N VAL A 645 20.33 5.13 -4.77
CA VAL A 645 21.28 4.25 -5.44
C VAL A 645 20.91 2.78 -5.23
N VAL A 646 20.59 2.37 -4.00
CA VAL A 646 20.19 0.99 -3.68
C VAL A 646 18.92 0.61 -4.46
N ARG A 647 17.87 1.45 -4.39
CA ARG A 647 16.62 1.22 -5.13
C ARG A 647 16.84 1.18 -6.64
N ALA A 648 17.69 2.05 -7.18
CA ALA A 648 18.00 2.04 -8.61
C ALA A 648 18.76 0.76 -9.02
N ARG A 649 19.66 0.27 -8.17
CA ARG A 649 20.39 -0.99 -8.38
C ARG A 649 19.46 -2.21 -8.37
N GLU A 650 18.55 -2.28 -7.41
CA GLU A 650 17.53 -3.34 -7.33
C GLU A 650 16.63 -3.33 -8.57
N ARG A 651 16.11 -2.15 -8.96
CA ARG A 651 15.31 -1.99 -10.17
C ARG A 651 16.07 -2.44 -11.42
N PHE A 652 17.36 -2.13 -11.53
CA PHE A 652 18.20 -2.59 -12.62
C PHE A 652 18.36 -4.11 -12.64
N ALA A 653 18.72 -4.72 -11.49
CA ALA A 653 18.88 -6.16 -11.36
C ALA A 653 17.58 -6.91 -11.69
N LEU A 654 16.45 -6.42 -11.17
CA LEU A 654 15.12 -6.96 -11.45
C LEU A 654 14.76 -6.83 -12.93
N SER A 655 15.04 -5.68 -13.55
CA SER A 655 14.79 -5.46 -14.98
C SER A 655 15.59 -6.42 -15.85
N ALA A 656 16.85 -6.67 -15.50
CA ALA A 656 17.69 -7.65 -16.17
C ALA A 656 17.16 -9.08 -16.00
N ALA A 657 16.72 -9.45 -14.79
CA ALA A 657 16.15 -10.77 -14.50
C ALA A 657 14.84 -11.01 -15.27
N VAL A 658 13.91 -10.04 -15.24
CA VAL A 658 12.65 -10.10 -16.01
C VAL A 658 12.94 -10.14 -17.51
N GLY A 659 13.88 -9.33 -18.00
CA GLY A 659 14.34 -9.35 -19.38
C GLY A 659 14.86 -10.72 -19.83
N GLY A 660 15.71 -11.34 -19.00
CA GLY A 660 16.22 -12.70 -19.23
C GLY A 660 15.10 -13.75 -19.26
N ALA A 661 14.17 -13.69 -18.31
CA ALA A 661 13.01 -14.59 -18.25
C ALA A 661 12.12 -14.45 -19.50
N VAL A 662 11.85 -13.21 -19.95
CA VAL A 662 11.09 -12.94 -21.18
C VAL A 662 11.74 -13.58 -22.39
N LEU A 663 13.05 -13.39 -22.58
CA LEU A 663 13.78 -13.99 -23.69
C LEU A 663 13.75 -15.52 -23.63
N ALA A 664 13.88 -16.11 -22.44
CA ALA A 664 13.80 -17.55 -22.25
C ALA A 664 12.41 -18.11 -22.64
N VAL A 665 11.32 -17.45 -22.20
CA VAL A 665 9.95 -17.83 -22.57
C VAL A 665 9.75 -17.72 -24.08
N VAL A 666 10.18 -16.62 -24.70
CA VAL A 666 10.09 -16.42 -26.15
C VAL A 666 10.83 -17.50 -26.91
N LEU A 667 12.07 -17.81 -26.52
CA LEU A 667 12.89 -18.84 -27.16
C LEU A 667 12.22 -20.20 -27.06
N GLY A 668 11.72 -20.57 -25.88
CA GLY A 668 11.02 -21.84 -25.66
C GLY A 668 9.75 -21.99 -26.50
N VAL A 669 8.91 -20.96 -26.52
CA VAL A 669 7.65 -20.96 -27.29
C VAL A 669 7.92 -20.93 -28.80
N LEU A 670 8.88 -20.13 -29.24
CA LEU A 670 9.26 -20.04 -30.65
C LEU A 670 9.85 -21.38 -31.14
N ALA A 671 10.69 -22.04 -30.34
CA ALA A 671 11.23 -23.36 -30.64
C ALA A 671 10.12 -24.42 -30.75
N HIS A 672 9.12 -24.36 -29.86
CA HIS A 672 7.95 -25.25 -29.93
C HIS A 672 7.18 -25.08 -31.25
N PHE A 673 6.83 -23.85 -31.62
CA PHE A 673 6.11 -23.59 -32.87
C PHE A 673 6.94 -23.89 -34.12
N HIS A 674 8.25 -23.61 -34.09
CA HIS A 674 9.16 -23.97 -35.18
C HIS A 674 9.14 -25.48 -35.44
N ARG A 675 9.33 -26.30 -34.40
CA ARG A 675 9.28 -27.77 -34.51
C ARG A 675 7.94 -28.26 -35.04
N ARG A 676 6.85 -27.66 -34.59
CA ARG A 676 5.49 -28.01 -35.06
C ARG A 676 5.32 -27.73 -36.55
N ILE A 677 5.76 -26.57 -37.04
CA ILE A 677 5.69 -26.20 -38.46
C ILE A 677 6.53 -27.17 -39.30
N VAL A 678 7.72 -27.54 -38.84
CA VAL A 678 8.58 -28.51 -39.54
C VAL A 678 7.91 -29.87 -39.63
N ARG A 679 7.31 -30.37 -38.53
CA ARG A 679 6.58 -31.66 -38.53
C ARG A 679 5.35 -31.64 -39.43
N GLU A 680 4.52 -30.61 -39.34
CA GLU A 680 3.31 -30.48 -40.17
C GLU A 680 3.67 -30.33 -41.65
N GLY A 681 4.72 -29.56 -41.97
CA GLY A 681 5.22 -29.41 -43.34
C GLY A 681 5.81 -30.69 -43.92
N ALA A 682 6.55 -31.46 -43.12
CA ALA A 682 7.11 -32.76 -43.52
C ALA A 682 6.03 -33.84 -43.73
N SER A 683 4.86 -33.72 -43.10
CA SER A 683 3.73 -34.65 -43.31
C SER A 683 2.90 -34.35 -44.57
N GLN A 684 3.07 -33.17 -45.17
CA GLN A 684 2.35 -32.71 -46.35
C GLN A 684 3.19 -32.72 -47.64
N ALA A 685 4.51 -32.82 -47.49
CA ALA A 685 5.47 -33.04 -48.56
C ALA A 685 5.66 -34.55 -48.77
#